data_AF-A0A9D2WRQ4-F1
#
_entry.id   AF-A0A9D2WRQ4-F1
#
_cell.length_a   1.000
_cell.length_b   1.000
_cell.length_c   1.000
_cell.angle_alpha   90.00
_cell.angle_beta   90.00
_cell.angle_gamma   90.00
#
_symmetry.space_group_name_H-M   'P 1'
#
loop_
_entity.id
_entity.type
_entity.pdbx_description
1 polymer ?
#
loop_
_entity_poly.entity_id
_entity_poly.type
_entity_poly.pdbx_seq_one_letter_code
_entity_poly.pdbx_strand_id
1 'polypeptide(L)'
;MIVSNNMVGSVLVIGAGISGMQSSLDLAEVGYKVYIVEKSPGIGGRMPMLDKTFPTNDCAMCTLSPKLVECGRHRNIDILTCSEVIGLSGEAGNYMVQVKKHPRYVDATKCVGCGSCSEVCPVKVPNEFNQNMGQRKAIYKLYPQAYPNAYAIDATKCLRKKNPKACGKCIDVCQSKAIDHNMQEEIVTLNVGAIILCAGYELFNAELRGEYGYGVYENVYTSMQFERMLSASGPYEGHVQKADGTTPKKIAFIQCIGSRDVSLCNGYCSAVCCMYATKEAMIAQDHVPGLNTTIFNMDIRAFGKDYEKYYNRAQNQYNVRYIKSMISSVKELPKTKDLRVRYRTPEGMMEEDFEMLVLSVGLKPTQEAVDLAKILGVELNEYNFCQLKELSGVKTSKEGIYVAGVFSGPKDIPETVMQASAAAGDTAAFLAAVRNTQVTPMEFPQEKDVSREEPRIGVFVCHCGTNIAGVVDVPAVVEHVKQLPYVVYATNNLYVCAQDSQLAMKELIEEYKLNRIVVASCTIRTHKPLFQETMKEAGLNPALFEMANIRDQCSWVHSQEPEKATLKAKDLVSGAVAKVATLNATKKITVGVNHTALVIGGGVSGMTSALSLADQGYNVHLLEKSNQLGGMALRIHEGFNGENIPVFVQQLVDKVKNNPSINLYMGNDIEEVTGYIGNFKTKLDSGEVLEHGISIIATGAEESKPTEYLYGQDSRVMTQLELDEAIVNNDPRVKSAENIVMIQCVGSREDYRPYCSRICCTKTMKLALKLKEINPDASIIVLYRDIRTYSFNEDFYREARSKGVIFFRYDVENKPKVQLVDGKLRVTATDHIMGETYDIDVDLLTLAAPIVPPESNHKLSQLLKVPLNPDNFYQEAHMKLRPVDFSAEGIYMCGLAHGPKSIEESISQAKAAAGRATSILSRDELESSGVVAVVDPALCAACLTCVRLCPFKAPRIKEHKAEIEAVVCQGCGSCAGECPNKAITLQSYSPKQLGVQVEGMFFQPRPEA
;
A
#
# COMPACT_ATOMS: atom_id res chain seq x y z
N MET A 1 -14.90 -23.45 21.45
CA MET A 1 -14.15 -24.38 20.59
C MET A 1 -13.19 -25.14 21.48
N ILE A 2 -13.17 -26.47 21.40
CA ILE A 2 -12.15 -27.28 22.06
C ILE A 2 -10.83 -26.95 21.34
N VAL A 3 -9.91 -26.27 22.03
CA VAL A 3 -8.58 -25.98 21.52
C VAL A 3 -7.92 -27.33 21.22
N SER A 4 -7.68 -27.64 19.94
CA SER A 4 -6.87 -28.80 19.61
C SER A 4 -5.46 -28.54 20.17
N ASN A 5 -4.96 -29.45 21.00
CA ASN A 5 -3.64 -29.38 21.65
C ASN A 5 -2.43 -29.38 20.66
N ASN A 6 -2.67 -29.17 19.36
CA ASN A 6 -1.69 -29.32 18.28
C ASN A 6 -1.57 -28.08 17.35
N MET A 7 -2.17 -26.92 17.69
CA MET A 7 -2.01 -25.72 16.85
C MET A 7 -0.58 -25.17 16.86
N VAL A 8 -0.12 -24.68 15.70
CA VAL A 8 1.23 -24.16 15.50
C VAL A 8 1.22 -22.63 15.37
N GLY A 9 2.05 -21.94 16.15
CA GLY A 9 2.14 -20.48 16.22
C GLY A 9 2.92 -19.78 15.10
N SER A 10 2.99 -20.40 13.91
CA SER A 10 3.62 -19.81 12.73
C SER A 10 2.70 -19.77 11.51
N VAL A 11 2.99 -18.88 10.58
CA VAL A 11 2.20 -18.64 9.37
C VAL A 11 3.09 -18.71 8.14
N LEU A 12 2.61 -19.36 7.08
CA LEU A 12 3.24 -19.30 5.77
C LEU A 12 2.55 -18.28 4.88
N VAL A 13 3.31 -17.35 4.32
CA VAL A 13 2.86 -16.42 3.28
C VAL A 13 3.51 -16.80 1.96
N ILE A 14 2.69 -17.10 0.94
CA ILE A 14 3.17 -17.54 -0.38
C ILE A 14 3.07 -16.37 -1.36
N GLY A 15 4.23 -15.88 -1.80
CA GLY A 15 4.39 -14.70 -2.65
C GLY A 15 4.72 -13.44 -1.84
N ALA A 16 5.77 -12.74 -2.23
CA ALA A 16 6.33 -11.59 -1.51
C ALA A 16 6.12 -10.26 -2.24
N GLY A 17 4.98 -10.10 -2.94
CA GLY A 17 4.52 -8.80 -3.39
C GLY A 17 4.11 -7.89 -2.22
N ILE A 18 3.51 -6.74 -2.52
CA ILE A 18 3.06 -5.80 -1.49
C ILE A 18 2.06 -6.44 -0.49
N SER A 19 1.16 -7.32 -0.93
CA SER A 19 0.26 -8.06 -0.03
C SER A 19 0.99 -9.03 0.88
N GLY A 20 1.96 -9.78 0.35
CA GLY A 20 2.73 -10.74 1.12
C GLY A 20 3.58 -10.06 2.21
N MET A 21 4.27 -8.99 1.85
CA MET A 21 5.04 -8.20 2.81
C MET A 21 4.14 -7.55 3.87
N GLN A 22 3.01 -6.96 3.49
CA GLN A 22 2.08 -6.36 4.44
C GLN A 22 1.53 -7.41 5.42
N SER A 23 1.05 -8.55 4.92
CA SER A 23 0.51 -9.62 5.76
C SER A 23 1.54 -10.13 6.76
N SER A 24 2.78 -10.27 6.29
CA SER A 24 3.89 -10.77 7.12
C SER A 24 4.29 -9.79 8.20
N LEU A 25 4.37 -8.49 7.87
CA LEU A 25 4.65 -7.43 8.84
C LEU A 25 3.56 -7.36 9.91
N ASP A 26 2.29 -7.36 9.50
CA ASP A 26 1.16 -7.28 10.44
C ASP A 26 1.14 -8.48 11.41
N LEU A 27 1.37 -9.70 10.91
CA LEU A 27 1.43 -10.89 11.76
C LEU A 27 2.66 -10.89 12.68
N ALA A 28 3.81 -10.46 12.18
CA ALA A 28 5.04 -10.48 12.94
C ALA A 28 5.06 -9.41 14.04
N GLU A 29 4.43 -8.25 13.80
CA GLU A 29 4.21 -7.19 14.81
C GLU A 29 3.29 -7.64 15.95
N VAL A 30 2.33 -8.53 15.67
CA VAL A 30 1.32 -9.02 16.64
C VAL A 30 1.81 -10.27 17.40
N GLY A 31 2.96 -10.83 17.04
CA GLY A 31 3.59 -11.92 17.80
C GLY A 31 3.50 -13.30 17.15
N TYR A 32 3.58 -13.38 15.82
CA TYR A 32 3.69 -14.66 15.11
C TYR A 32 5.03 -14.80 14.39
N LYS A 33 5.52 -16.03 14.27
CA LYS A 33 6.60 -16.37 13.32
C LYS A 33 6.02 -16.50 11.93
N VAL A 34 6.64 -15.88 10.95
CA VAL A 34 6.16 -15.87 9.55
C VAL A 34 7.26 -16.41 8.65
N TYR A 35 6.88 -17.34 7.77
CA TYR A 35 7.70 -17.77 6.65
C TYR A 35 7.16 -17.12 5.38
N ILE A 36 8.03 -16.51 4.57
CA ILE A 36 7.67 -16.01 3.25
C ILE A 36 8.33 -16.90 2.20
N VAL A 37 7.54 -17.49 1.32
CA VAL A 37 8.05 -18.23 0.15
C VAL A 37 7.92 -17.34 -1.08
N GLU A 38 9.06 -17.00 -1.70
CA GLU A 38 9.15 -16.14 -2.88
C GLU A 38 9.91 -16.85 -4.00
N LYS A 39 9.26 -16.98 -5.16
CA LYS A 39 9.82 -17.66 -6.33
C LYS A 39 11.03 -16.92 -6.90
N SER A 40 10.99 -15.60 -6.93
CA SER A 40 12.07 -14.79 -7.48
C SER A 40 13.23 -14.63 -6.48
N PRO A 41 14.42 -14.17 -6.92
CA PRO A 41 15.55 -13.97 -6.01
C PRO A 41 15.38 -12.78 -5.05
N GLY A 42 14.30 -12.01 -5.13
CA GLY A 42 14.04 -10.90 -4.21
C GLY A 42 12.56 -10.57 -4.08
N ILE A 43 12.16 -10.07 -2.91
CA ILE A 43 10.78 -9.69 -2.61
C ILE A 43 10.40 -8.37 -3.31
N GLY A 44 9.12 -7.98 -3.30
CA GLY A 44 8.62 -6.72 -3.86
C GLY A 44 7.54 -6.90 -4.94
N GLY A 45 7.57 -8.02 -5.67
CA GLY A 45 6.61 -8.33 -6.74
C GLY A 45 6.70 -7.36 -7.92
N ARG A 46 5.54 -6.88 -8.40
CA ARG A 46 5.46 -5.98 -9.58
C ARG A 46 5.59 -4.49 -9.25
N MET A 47 5.32 -4.08 -8.01
CA MET A 47 5.39 -2.67 -7.61
C MET A 47 6.77 -2.01 -7.83
N PRO A 48 7.92 -2.70 -7.68
CA PRO A 48 9.25 -2.19 -8.07
C PRO A 48 9.37 -1.77 -9.54
N MET A 49 8.54 -2.31 -10.43
CA MET A 49 8.58 -2.01 -11.86
C MET A 49 7.87 -0.68 -12.19
N LEU A 50 7.00 -0.19 -11.31
CA LEU A 50 6.26 1.05 -11.51
C LEU A 50 7.16 2.26 -11.24
N ASP A 51 6.96 3.36 -11.98
CA ASP A 51 7.62 4.63 -11.67
C ASP A 51 6.90 5.35 -10.51
N LYS A 52 5.66 5.75 -10.76
CA LYS A 52 4.76 6.43 -9.81
C LYS A 52 3.47 5.67 -9.60
N THR A 53 2.73 6.01 -8.54
CA THR A 53 1.43 5.40 -8.22
C THR A 53 0.31 6.45 -8.23
N PHE A 54 -0.79 6.17 -8.94
CA PHE A 54 -1.99 7.02 -8.92
C PHE A 54 -2.75 6.88 -7.60
N PRO A 55 -3.55 7.85 -7.15
CA PRO A 55 -3.70 9.20 -7.70
C PRO A 55 -2.75 10.25 -7.08
N THR A 56 -1.88 9.87 -6.14
CA THR A 56 -0.94 10.82 -5.51
C THR A 56 0.26 11.16 -6.38
N ASN A 57 0.61 10.32 -7.35
CA ASN A 57 1.86 10.38 -8.11
C ASN A 57 3.12 10.16 -7.25
N ASP A 58 2.99 9.48 -6.11
CA ASP A 58 4.15 9.10 -5.29
C ASP A 58 5.03 8.10 -6.02
N CYS A 59 6.35 8.25 -5.89
CA CYS A 59 7.31 7.28 -6.42
C CYS A 59 7.07 5.90 -5.79
N ALA A 60 6.80 4.90 -6.63
CA ALA A 60 6.46 3.55 -6.18
C ALA A 60 7.58 2.94 -5.33
N MET A 61 8.84 3.14 -5.74
CA MET A 61 9.99 2.64 -5.00
C MET A 61 10.18 3.34 -3.65
N CYS A 62 9.97 4.65 -3.56
CA CYS A 62 10.05 5.40 -2.30
C CYS A 62 9.01 4.89 -1.29
N THR A 63 7.81 4.57 -1.77
CA THR A 63 6.72 4.02 -0.97
C THR A 63 6.98 2.56 -0.58
N LEU A 64 7.57 1.75 -1.47
CA LEU A 64 7.81 0.32 -1.23
C LEU A 64 9.05 0.05 -0.36
N SER A 65 10.12 0.84 -0.52
CA SER A 65 11.43 0.59 0.10
C SER A 65 11.40 0.42 1.63
N PRO A 66 10.64 1.23 2.39
CA PRO A 66 10.51 1.02 3.83
C PRO A 66 10.03 -0.39 4.18
N LYS A 67 9.01 -0.90 3.48
CA LYS A 67 8.47 -2.25 3.71
C LYS A 67 9.44 -3.35 3.32
N LEU A 68 10.23 -3.16 2.25
CA LEU A 68 11.29 -4.10 1.87
C LEU A 68 12.31 -4.27 3.00
N VAL A 69 12.75 -3.15 3.58
CA VAL A 69 13.77 -3.13 4.64
C VAL A 69 13.21 -3.68 5.94
N GLU A 70 12.00 -3.26 6.31
CA GLU A 70 11.32 -3.70 7.53
C GLU A 70 11.07 -5.22 7.49
N CYS A 71 10.48 -5.72 6.41
CA CYS A 71 10.20 -7.14 6.24
C CYS A 71 11.49 -7.96 6.22
N GLY A 72 12.50 -7.45 5.51
CA GLY A 72 13.78 -8.13 5.39
C GLY A 72 14.56 -8.31 6.68
N ARG A 73 14.39 -7.40 7.64
CA ARG A 73 15.13 -7.39 8.91
C ARG A 73 14.33 -7.89 10.10
N HIS A 74 13.04 -8.15 9.91
CA HIS A 74 12.21 -8.57 11.01
C HIS A 74 12.60 -9.99 11.45
N ARG A 75 13.10 -10.15 12.68
CA ARG A 75 13.52 -11.44 13.27
C ARG A 75 12.48 -12.57 13.18
N ASN A 76 11.20 -12.20 13.24
CA ASN A 76 10.11 -13.17 13.18
C ASN A 76 9.65 -13.43 11.73
N ILE A 77 10.36 -12.92 10.72
CA ILE A 77 10.07 -13.16 9.30
C ILE A 77 11.26 -13.87 8.66
N ASP A 78 11.07 -15.12 8.26
CA ASP A 78 12.05 -15.89 7.49
C ASP A 78 11.69 -15.87 6.01
N ILE A 79 12.57 -15.30 5.18
CA ILE A 79 12.31 -15.15 3.74
C ILE A 79 13.07 -16.22 2.95
N LEU A 80 12.31 -17.10 2.33
CA LEU A 80 12.78 -18.16 1.43
C LEU A 80 12.63 -17.68 -0.02
N THR A 81 13.62 -16.93 -0.51
CA THR A 81 13.70 -16.56 -1.95
C THR A 81 14.10 -17.75 -2.83
N CYS A 82 13.89 -17.64 -4.14
CA CYS A 82 14.12 -18.74 -5.08
C CYS A 82 13.37 -20.02 -4.68
N SER A 83 12.20 -19.91 -4.05
CA SER A 83 11.52 -21.06 -3.45
C SER A 83 10.05 -21.14 -3.89
N GLU A 84 9.52 -22.35 -3.97
CA GLU A 84 8.12 -22.62 -4.33
C GLU A 84 7.54 -23.76 -3.50
N VAL A 85 6.23 -23.73 -3.28
CA VAL A 85 5.52 -24.80 -2.57
C VAL A 85 5.21 -25.94 -3.53
N ILE A 86 5.56 -27.17 -3.15
CA ILE A 86 5.37 -28.37 -3.97
C ILE A 86 4.40 -29.38 -3.35
N GLY A 87 4.04 -29.23 -2.07
CA GLY A 87 3.14 -30.15 -1.39
C GLY A 87 2.57 -29.58 -0.10
N LEU A 88 1.36 -30.01 0.23
CA LEU A 88 0.65 -29.69 1.47
C LEU A 88 0.05 -30.96 2.05
N SER A 89 0.25 -31.17 3.35
CA SER A 89 -0.42 -32.22 4.14
C SER A 89 -0.79 -31.67 5.53
N GLY A 90 -1.57 -32.42 6.30
CA GLY A 90 -2.10 -31.96 7.59
C GLY A 90 -3.44 -31.22 7.45
N GLU A 91 -3.81 -30.50 8.50
CA GLU A 91 -5.12 -29.88 8.66
C GLU A 91 -4.99 -28.45 9.22
N ALA A 92 -6.10 -27.70 9.24
CA ALA A 92 -6.12 -26.33 9.74
C ALA A 92 -5.56 -26.25 11.17
N GLY A 93 -4.61 -25.34 11.39
CA GLY A 93 -3.87 -25.22 12.66
C GLY A 93 -2.58 -26.02 12.72
N ASN A 94 -2.34 -26.99 11.84
CA ASN A 94 -1.12 -27.82 11.81
C ASN A 94 -0.85 -28.38 10.39
N TYR A 95 -0.42 -27.50 9.50
CA TYR A 95 -0.08 -27.81 8.12
C TYR A 95 1.41 -28.11 7.95
N MET A 96 1.70 -29.21 7.27
CA MET A 96 3.04 -29.58 6.84
C MET A 96 3.21 -29.24 5.36
N VAL A 97 4.01 -28.20 5.10
CA VAL A 97 4.23 -27.64 3.76
C VAL A 97 5.62 -28.02 3.26
N GLN A 98 5.68 -28.62 2.06
CA GLN A 98 6.94 -28.90 1.39
C GLN A 98 7.31 -27.75 0.46
N VAL A 99 8.49 -27.17 0.68
CA VAL A 99 9.02 -26.04 -0.07
C VAL A 99 10.28 -26.49 -0.80
N LYS A 100 10.27 -26.36 -2.13
CA LYS A 100 11.44 -26.57 -2.98
C LYS A 100 12.20 -25.25 -3.12
N LYS A 101 13.46 -25.22 -2.70
CA LYS A 101 14.38 -24.09 -2.82
C LYS A 101 15.37 -24.34 -3.95
N HIS A 102 15.30 -23.49 -4.96
CA HIS A 102 16.16 -23.50 -6.13
C HIS A 102 17.51 -22.84 -5.81
N PRO A 103 18.61 -23.34 -6.38
CA PRO A 103 19.93 -22.77 -6.14
C PRO A 103 20.02 -21.35 -6.74
N ARG A 104 20.29 -20.37 -5.88
CA ARG A 104 20.61 -18.99 -6.27
C ARG A 104 21.99 -18.86 -6.91
N TYR A 105 22.87 -19.82 -6.60
CA TYR A 105 24.32 -19.85 -6.90
C TYR A 105 25.12 -18.69 -6.33
N VAL A 106 24.50 -17.91 -5.45
CA VAL A 106 25.09 -16.82 -4.70
C VAL A 106 24.51 -16.91 -3.30
N ASP A 107 25.38 -17.04 -2.31
CA ASP A 107 25.02 -17.00 -0.90
C ASP A 107 24.58 -15.57 -0.54
N ALA A 108 23.29 -15.40 -0.28
CA ALA A 108 22.70 -14.09 0.00
C ALA A 108 23.20 -13.49 1.33
N THR A 109 23.71 -14.31 2.27
CA THR A 109 24.25 -13.85 3.55
C THR A 109 25.65 -13.26 3.41
N LYS A 110 26.43 -13.77 2.44
CA LYS A 110 27.79 -13.28 2.12
C LYS A 110 27.81 -12.23 1.01
N CYS A 111 26.75 -12.16 0.21
CA CYS A 111 26.68 -11.21 -0.89
C CYS A 111 26.38 -9.80 -0.37
N VAL A 112 27.16 -8.85 -0.84
CA VAL A 112 27.08 -7.43 -0.45
C VAL A 112 26.51 -6.54 -1.55
N GLY A 113 26.15 -7.14 -2.69
CA GLY A 113 25.50 -6.44 -3.80
C GLY A 113 26.38 -5.41 -4.52
N CYS A 114 27.71 -5.55 -4.52
CA CYS A 114 28.64 -4.55 -5.09
C CYS A 114 28.61 -4.41 -6.62
N GLY A 115 28.23 -5.47 -7.35
CA GLY A 115 28.10 -5.46 -8.80
C GLY A 115 29.32 -5.85 -9.63
N SER A 116 30.52 -5.98 -9.03
CA SER A 116 31.76 -6.34 -9.74
C SER A 116 31.64 -7.63 -10.56
N CYS A 117 30.89 -8.61 -10.05
CA CYS A 117 30.66 -9.88 -10.74
C CYS A 117 29.85 -9.73 -12.05
N SER A 118 28.96 -8.74 -12.12
CA SER A 118 28.13 -8.48 -13.31
C SER A 118 28.89 -7.73 -14.39
N GLU A 119 29.81 -6.83 -14.02
CA GLU A 119 30.67 -6.10 -14.95
C GLU A 119 31.52 -7.04 -15.80
N VAL A 120 32.12 -8.07 -15.16
CA VAL A 120 32.99 -9.04 -15.84
C VAL A 120 32.24 -10.16 -16.57
N CYS A 121 30.90 -10.25 -16.42
CA CYS A 121 30.12 -11.29 -17.06
C CYS A 121 30.03 -11.06 -18.58
N PRO A 122 30.49 -12.02 -19.42
CA PRO A 122 30.46 -11.86 -20.88
C PRO A 122 29.07 -12.11 -21.48
N VAL A 123 28.17 -12.78 -20.76
CA VAL A 123 26.83 -13.14 -21.26
C VAL A 123 25.90 -11.94 -21.15
N LYS A 124 25.20 -11.64 -22.24
CA LYS A 124 24.10 -10.67 -22.28
C LYS A 124 22.77 -11.41 -22.39
N VAL A 125 21.78 -11.00 -21.61
CA VAL A 125 20.44 -11.61 -21.53
C VAL A 125 19.41 -10.48 -21.60
N PRO A 126 18.26 -10.63 -22.29
CA PRO A 126 17.18 -9.65 -22.18
C PRO A 126 16.82 -9.36 -20.73
N ASN A 127 16.57 -8.10 -20.39
CA ASN A 127 16.27 -7.72 -19.01
C ASN A 127 14.77 -7.82 -18.73
N GLU A 128 14.32 -8.92 -18.12
CA GLU A 128 12.90 -9.18 -17.85
C GLU A 128 12.30 -8.16 -16.87
N PHE A 129 13.09 -7.61 -15.94
CA PHE A 129 12.63 -6.54 -15.05
C PHE A 129 12.26 -5.27 -15.84
N ASN A 130 13.06 -4.95 -16.86
CA ASN A 130 12.79 -3.87 -17.80
C ASN A 130 11.87 -4.30 -18.97
N GLN A 131 11.07 -5.35 -18.79
CA GLN A 131 10.15 -5.86 -19.81
C GLN A 131 10.84 -6.19 -21.14
N ASN A 132 12.00 -6.83 -21.04
CA ASN A 132 12.90 -7.19 -22.14
C ASN A 132 13.47 -6.00 -22.93
N MET A 133 13.29 -4.76 -22.43
CA MET A 133 13.97 -3.58 -22.98
C MET A 133 15.38 -3.48 -22.39
N GLY A 134 16.37 -3.49 -23.26
CA GLY A 134 17.78 -3.53 -22.88
C GLY A 134 18.25 -4.91 -22.42
N GLN A 135 19.47 -4.97 -21.90
CA GLN A 135 20.16 -6.22 -21.57
C GLN A 135 20.68 -6.20 -20.14
N ARG A 136 20.54 -7.34 -19.45
CA ARG A 136 21.23 -7.67 -18.21
C ARG A 136 22.32 -8.72 -18.48
N LYS A 137 22.97 -9.16 -17.40
CA LYS A 137 23.99 -10.21 -17.41
C LYS A 137 23.40 -11.53 -16.89
N ALA A 138 24.09 -12.65 -17.11
CA ALA A 138 23.66 -13.94 -16.56
C ALA A 138 23.75 -13.99 -15.03
N ILE A 139 24.76 -13.33 -14.43
CA ILE A 139 24.77 -13.00 -13.00
C ILE A 139 24.18 -11.59 -12.85
N TYR A 140 23.08 -11.47 -12.12
CA TYR A 140 22.27 -10.25 -12.09
C TYR A 140 21.69 -10.00 -10.71
N LYS A 141 21.34 -8.74 -10.46
CA LYS A 141 20.49 -8.36 -9.34
C LYS A 141 19.09 -8.11 -9.91
N LEU A 142 18.04 -8.59 -9.23
CA LEU A 142 16.67 -8.54 -9.76
C LEU A 142 16.25 -7.11 -10.12
N TYR A 143 16.52 -6.16 -9.22
CA TYR A 143 16.39 -4.73 -9.43
C TYR A 143 17.29 -3.97 -8.44
N PRO A 144 17.57 -2.66 -8.65
CA PRO A 144 18.61 -1.96 -7.89
C PRO A 144 18.39 -1.91 -6.37
N GLN A 145 17.15 -1.86 -5.89
CA GLN A 145 16.80 -1.88 -4.45
C GLN A 145 16.29 -3.24 -3.96
N ALA A 146 16.58 -4.33 -4.68
CA ALA A 146 16.08 -5.66 -4.33
C ALA A 146 16.51 -6.09 -2.93
N TYR A 147 15.59 -6.74 -2.21
CA TYR A 147 15.85 -7.43 -0.96
C TYR A 147 15.64 -8.94 -1.12
N PRO A 148 16.55 -9.82 -0.65
CA PRO A 148 17.89 -9.51 -0.15
C PRO A 148 18.73 -8.72 -1.16
N ASN A 149 19.65 -7.87 -0.68
CA ASN A 149 20.58 -7.11 -1.52
C ASN A 149 21.68 -8.02 -2.10
N ALA A 150 21.28 -9.01 -2.89
CA ALA A 150 22.16 -10.06 -3.38
C ALA A 150 21.90 -10.38 -4.86
N TYR A 151 22.97 -10.73 -5.56
CA TYR A 151 22.91 -11.22 -6.94
C TYR A 151 22.36 -12.65 -7.00
N ALA A 152 21.99 -13.10 -8.19
CA ALA A 152 21.62 -14.46 -8.52
C ALA A 152 22.20 -14.82 -9.90
N ILE A 153 22.38 -16.11 -10.17
CA ILE A 153 22.85 -16.59 -11.48
C ILE A 153 21.71 -17.30 -12.21
N ASP A 154 21.41 -16.81 -13.41
CA ASP A 154 20.56 -17.51 -14.36
C ASP A 154 21.32 -18.71 -14.95
N ALA A 155 21.05 -19.90 -14.40
CA ALA A 155 21.72 -21.14 -14.81
C ALA A 155 21.45 -21.50 -16.28
N THR A 156 20.32 -21.08 -16.84
CA THR A 156 19.96 -21.38 -18.24
C THR A 156 20.82 -20.59 -19.23
N LYS A 157 21.41 -19.47 -18.80
CA LYS A 157 22.23 -18.59 -19.64
C LYS A 157 23.72 -18.62 -19.27
N CYS A 158 24.07 -18.98 -18.04
CA CYS A 158 25.46 -19.00 -17.57
C CYS A 158 26.34 -20.02 -18.31
N LEU A 159 27.46 -19.56 -18.88
CA LEU A 159 28.42 -20.42 -19.60
C LEU A 159 29.01 -21.52 -18.71
N ARG A 160 29.35 -21.20 -17.45
CA ARG A 160 29.92 -22.18 -16.51
C ARG A 160 28.91 -23.27 -16.12
N LYS A 161 27.62 -22.92 -16.01
CA LYS A 161 26.57 -23.91 -15.72
C LYS A 161 26.31 -24.84 -16.91
N LYS A 162 26.49 -24.37 -18.15
CA LYS A 162 26.44 -25.21 -19.36
C LYS A 162 27.69 -26.08 -19.53
N ASN A 163 28.87 -25.52 -19.25
CA ASN A 163 30.15 -26.22 -19.29
C ASN A 163 31.04 -25.73 -18.14
N PRO A 164 31.32 -26.56 -17.12
CA PRO A 164 32.10 -26.17 -15.93
C PRO A 164 33.50 -25.57 -16.22
N LYS A 165 34.10 -25.88 -17.39
CA LYS A 165 35.42 -25.38 -17.79
C LYS A 165 35.38 -24.08 -18.59
N ALA A 166 34.19 -23.56 -18.94
CA ALA A 166 34.07 -22.45 -19.89
C ALA A 166 34.31 -21.04 -19.31
N CYS A 167 34.05 -20.81 -18.02
CA CYS A 167 34.16 -19.47 -17.41
C CYS A 167 34.36 -19.54 -15.88
N GLY A 168 34.96 -18.52 -15.27
CA GLY A 168 35.11 -18.36 -13.81
C GLY A 168 35.13 -16.91 -13.30
N LYS A 169 35.08 -15.93 -14.21
CA LYS A 169 35.39 -14.52 -13.93
C LYS A 169 34.62 -13.93 -12.76
N CYS A 170 33.33 -14.27 -12.61
CA CYS A 170 32.52 -13.74 -11.53
C CYS A 170 33.00 -14.21 -10.15
N ILE A 171 33.49 -15.45 -10.03
CA ILE A 171 34.08 -15.99 -8.80
C ILE A 171 35.38 -15.24 -8.49
N ASP A 172 36.24 -15.07 -9.50
CA ASP A 172 37.58 -14.49 -9.34
C ASP A 172 37.52 -13.05 -8.79
N VAL A 173 36.51 -12.26 -9.18
CA VAL A 173 36.32 -10.88 -8.69
C VAL A 173 35.46 -10.76 -7.43
N CYS A 174 34.85 -11.85 -6.96
CA CYS A 174 33.96 -11.82 -5.79
C CYS A 174 34.77 -11.84 -4.49
N GLN A 175 35.10 -10.65 -4.00
CA GLN A 175 35.87 -10.48 -2.75
C GLN A 175 35.21 -11.14 -1.53
N SER A 176 33.88 -11.13 -1.43
CA SER A 176 33.16 -11.75 -0.32
C SER A 176 32.98 -13.27 -0.46
N LYS A 177 33.51 -13.88 -1.54
CA LYS A 177 33.41 -15.33 -1.84
C LYS A 177 31.97 -15.86 -1.75
N ALA A 178 31.00 -15.04 -2.12
CA ALA A 178 29.58 -15.39 -2.04
C ALA A 178 29.11 -16.28 -3.20
N ILE A 179 29.83 -16.36 -4.30
CA ILE A 179 29.40 -17.10 -5.50
C ILE A 179 29.76 -18.58 -5.38
N ASP A 180 28.74 -19.44 -5.43
CA ASP A 180 28.89 -20.90 -5.41
C ASP A 180 28.06 -21.55 -6.51
N HIS A 181 28.73 -22.03 -7.57
CA HIS A 181 28.08 -22.71 -8.69
C HIS A 181 27.66 -24.16 -8.39
N ASN A 182 28.10 -24.73 -7.27
CA ASN A 182 27.81 -26.09 -6.83
C ASN A 182 26.59 -26.16 -5.90
N MET A 183 26.00 -25.03 -5.55
CA MET A 183 24.75 -24.96 -4.79
C MET A 183 23.67 -25.86 -5.43
N GLN A 184 23.06 -26.72 -4.61
CA GLN A 184 22.06 -27.71 -5.02
C GLN A 184 20.65 -27.27 -4.65
N GLU A 185 19.66 -27.91 -5.28
CA GLU A 185 18.27 -27.81 -4.85
C GLU A 185 18.08 -28.42 -3.45
N GLU A 186 17.22 -27.81 -2.64
CA GLU A 186 16.93 -28.21 -1.27
C GLU A 186 15.40 -28.34 -1.10
N ILE A 187 14.93 -29.39 -0.43
CA ILE A 187 13.53 -29.50 -0.03
C ILE A 187 13.46 -29.28 1.48
N VAL A 188 12.73 -28.24 1.88
CA VAL A 188 12.50 -27.88 3.29
C VAL A 188 11.05 -28.19 3.62
N THR A 189 10.80 -28.76 4.80
CA THR A 189 9.44 -28.95 5.31
C THR A 189 9.18 -27.92 6.41
N LEU A 190 8.14 -27.11 6.23
CA LEU A 190 7.69 -26.11 7.19
C LEU A 190 6.43 -26.62 7.89
N ASN A 191 6.40 -26.51 9.21
CA ASN A 191 5.18 -26.74 9.99
C ASN A 191 4.56 -25.38 10.35
N VAL A 192 3.32 -25.12 9.93
CA VAL A 192 2.64 -23.83 10.11
C VAL A 192 1.17 -24.01 10.49
N GLY A 193 0.62 -23.08 11.27
CA GLY A 193 -0.78 -23.10 11.67
C GLY A 193 -1.75 -22.61 10.59
N ALA A 194 -1.30 -21.66 9.77
CA ALA A 194 -2.12 -21.05 8.72
C ALA A 194 -1.28 -20.68 7.49
N ILE A 195 -1.97 -20.47 6.36
CA ILE A 195 -1.36 -20.10 5.07
C ILE A 195 -2.09 -18.89 4.49
N ILE A 196 -1.34 -17.90 3.97
CA ILE A 196 -1.89 -16.77 3.21
C ILE A 196 -1.36 -16.78 1.78
N LEU A 197 -2.27 -16.80 0.81
CA LEU A 197 -1.97 -16.81 -0.63
C LEU A 197 -1.86 -15.38 -1.17
N CYS A 198 -0.65 -14.99 -1.55
CA CYS A 198 -0.28 -13.69 -2.09
C CYS A 198 0.39 -13.84 -3.47
N ALA A 199 -0.11 -14.75 -4.30
CA ALA A 199 0.51 -15.20 -5.55
C ALA A 199 0.66 -14.12 -6.64
N GLY A 200 0.06 -12.93 -6.46
CA GLY A 200 0.21 -11.82 -7.39
C GLY A 200 -0.57 -12.04 -8.70
N TYR A 201 0.03 -11.64 -9.81
CA TYR A 201 -0.56 -11.69 -11.14
C TYR A 201 0.51 -11.63 -12.25
N GLU A 202 0.09 -11.94 -13.47
CA GLU A 202 0.80 -11.61 -14.70
C GLU A 202 -0.02 -10.68 -15.59
N LEU A 203 0.70 -10.02 -16.50
CA LEU A 203 0.10 -9.16 -17.50
C LEU A 203 -0.46 -10.01 -18.64
N PHE A 204 -1.55 -9.55 -19.22
CA PHE A 204 -2.07 -10.13 -20.44
C PHE A 204 -1.04 -10.07 -21.57
N ASN A 205 -0.93 -11.15 -22.37
CA ASN A 205 -0.05 -11.17 -23.53
C ASN A 205 -0.67 -10.37 -24.68
N ALA A 206 -0.17 -9.16 -24.91
CA ALA A 206 -0.67 -8.26 -25.95
C ALA A 206 -0.51 -8.81 -27.38
N GLU A 207 0.37 -9.78 -27.64
CA GLU A 207 0.50 -10.43 -28.96
C GLU A 207 -0.78 -11.14 -29.40
N LEU A 208 -1.62 -11.56 -28.43
CA LEU A 208 -2.93 -12.16 -28.71
C LEU A 208 -3.94 -11.17 -29.31
N ARG A 209 -3.62 -9.86 -29.28
CA ARG A 209 -4.38 -8.78 -29.91
C ARG A 209 -3.55 -8.14 -31.04
N GLY A 210 -3.16 -8.98 -31.99
CA GLY A 210 -2.28 -8.62 -33.11
C GLY A 210 -2.79 -7.48 -33.99
N GLU A 211 -4.09 -7.17 -33.97
CA GLU A 211 -4.67 -6.03 -34.68
C GLU A 211 -4.17 -4.65 -34.19
N TYR A 212 -3.50 -4.62 -33.03
CA TYR A 212 -2.87 -3.42 -32.48
C TYR A 212 -1.36 -3.35 -32.76
N GLY A 213 -0.80 -4.36 -33.43
CA GLY A 213 0.57 -4.36 -33.94
C GLY A 213 1.66 -4.58 -32.89
N TYR A 214 1.31 -5.03 -31.68
CA TYR A 214 2.32 -5.38 -30.67
C TYR A 214 3.20 -6.55 -31.14
N GLY A 215 4.51 -6.45 -30.92
CA GLY A 215 5.50 -7.42 -31.40
C GLY A 215 5.83 -7.31 -32.89
N VAL A 216 5.14 -6.46 -33.64
CA VAL A 216 5.37 -6.22 -35.08
C VAL A 216 5.83 -4.78 -35.33
N TYR A 217 5.13 -3.79 -34.77
CA TYR A 217 5.47 -2.37 -34.89
C TYR A 217 6.36 -1.92 -33.74
N GLU A 218 7.45 -1.23 -34.05
CA GLU A 218 8.50 -0.90 -33.08
C GLU A 218 8.05 0.14 -32.05
N ASN A 219 7.07 0.99 -32.38
CA ASN A 219 6.56 2.05 -31.52
C ASN A 219 5.27 1.68 -30.76
N VAL A 220 4.96 0.39 -30.66
CA VAL A 220 3.84 -0.14 -29.85
C VAL A 220 4.38 -0.83 -28.60
N TYR A 221 4.07 -0.27 -27.44
CA TYR A 221 4.54 -0.73 -26.14
C TYR A 221 3.37 -1.18 -25.26
N THR A 222 3.60 -2.10 -24.32
CA THR A 222 2.66 -2.34 -23.22
C THR A 222 2.78 -1.22 -22.18
N SER A 223 1.73 -1.04 -21.35
CA SER A 223 1.77 -0.10 -20.22
C SER A 223 2.95 -0.38 -19.28
N MET A 224 3.28 -1.64 -18.99
CA MET A 224 4.45 -1.95 -18.15
C MET A 224 5.78 -1.63 -18.83
N GLN A 225 5.91 -1.79 -20.15
CA GLN A 225 7.09 -1.28 -20.86
C GLN A 225 7.17 0.24 -20.72
N PHE A 226 6.05 0.93 -20.87
CA PHE A 226 6.01 2.38 -20.71
C PHE A 226 6.34 2.84 -19.29
N GLU A 227 5.89 2.14 -18.24
CA GLU A 227 6.31 2.36 -16.84
C GLU A 227 7.83 2.26 -16.68
N ARG A 228 8.45 1.25 -17.30
CA ARG A 228 9.91 1.11 -17.27
C ARG A 228 10.60 2.24 -18.02
N MET A 229 10.04 2.74 -19.11
CA MET A 229 10.57 3.91 -19.84
C MET A 229 10.49 5.20 -18.99
N LEU A 230 9.37 5.42 -18.29
CA LEU A 230 9.19 6.57 -17.40
C LEU A 230 10.07 6.51 -16.15
N SER A 231 10.46 5.32 -15.69
CA SER A 231 11.24 5.16 -14.47
C SER A 231 12.67 5.69 -14.61
N ALA A 232 13.13 6.45 -13.61
CA ALA A 232 14.54 6.84 -13.48
C ALA A 232 15.49 5.64 -13.36
N SER A 233 14.99 4.50 -12.85
CA SER A 233 15.74 3.22 -12.81
C SER A 233 15.53 2.34 -14.06
N GLY A 234 14.84 2.90 -15.05
CA GLY A 234 14.48 2.27 -16.31
C GLY A 234 15.64 2.15 -17.28
N PRO A 235 15.45 1.46 -18.41
CA PRO A 235 16.48 1.32 -19.45
C PRO A 235 16.83 2.64 -20.14
N TYR A 236 15.98 3.66 -20.00
CA TYR A 236 16.14 4.98 -20.63
C TYR A 236 16.23 6.11 -19.59
N GLU A 237 16.42 5.78 -18.31
CA GLU A 237 16.62 6.74 -17.21
C GLU A 237 15.52 7.82 -17.12
N GLY A 238 14.28 7.45 -17.44
CA GLY A 238 13.13 8.35 -17.44
C GLY A 238 12.90 9.13 -18.73
N HIS A 239 13.73 8.96 -19.76
CA HIS A 239 13.55 9.61 -21.05
C HIS A 239 12.54 8.83 -21.90
N VAL A 240 11.41 9.47 -22.21
CA VAL A 240 10.41 8.93 -23.13
C VAL A 240 10.94 9.06 -24.55
N GLN A 241 11.12 7.93 -25.23
CA GLN A 241 11.67 7.90 -26.58
C GLN A 241 11.04 6.78 -27.42
N LYS A 242 10.98 7.02 -28.72
CA LYS A 242 10.60 6.04 -29.75
C LYS A 242 11.72 5.02 -29.96
N ALA A 243 11.45 4.02 -30.80
CA ALA A 243 12.44 2.99 -31.15
C ALA A 243 13.70 3.56 -31.83
N ASP A 244 13.57 4.67 -32.57
CA ASP A 244 14.68 5.39 -33.21
C ASP A 244 15.48 6.29 -32.26
N GLY A 245 15.12 6.35 -30.97
CA GLY A 245 15.75 7.18 -29.94
C GLY A 245 15.28 8.63 -29.90
N THR A 246 14.34 9.04 -30.75
CA THR A 246 13.79 10.41 -30.73
C THR A 246 12.58 10.52 -29.81
N THR A 247 12.35 11.70 -29.23
CA THR A 247 11.23 11.95 -28.31
C THR A 247 9.90 12.06 -29.07
N PRO A 248 8.84 11.32 -28.68
CA PRO A 248 7.54 11.42 -29.32
C PRO A 248 6.84 12.74 -28.94
N LYS A 249 6.09 13.31 -29.87
CA LYS A 249 5.21 14.48 -29.65
C LYS A 249 3.75 14.10 -29.44
N LYS A 250 3.38 12.86 -29.79
CA LYS A 250 1.99 12.40 -29.76
C LYS A 250 1.88 10.92 -29.41
N ILE A 251 1.25 10.62 -28.28
CA ILE A 251 1.09 9.26 -27.75
C ILE A 251 -0.40 8.93 -27.62
N ALA A 252 -0.78 7.70 -28.00
CA ALA A 252 -2.11 7.17 -27.71
C ALA A 252 -2.07 5.96 -26.78
N PHE A 253 -2.97 5.93 -25.81
CA PHE A 253 -3.19 4.82 -24.88
C PHE A 253 -4.47 4.10 -25.26
N ILE A 254 -4.40 2.77 -25.38
CA ILE A 254 -5.55 1.95 -25.76
C ILE A 254 -5.98 1.12 -24.55
N GLN A 255 -7.21 1.32 -24.09
CA GLN A 255 -7.77 0.63 -22.93
C GLN A 255 -8.27 -0.79 -23.23
N CYS A 256 -8.47 -1.55 -22.15
CA CYS A 256 -9.13 -2.87 -22.16
C CYS A 256 -8.42 -3.95 -22.98
N ILE A 257 -7.08 -3.89 -23.07
CA ILE A 257 -6.31 -4.92 -23.78
C ILE A 257 -6.25 -6.19 -22.93
N GLY A 258 -6.98 -7.23 -23.35
CA GLY A 258 -7.09 -8.48 -22.59
C GLY A 258 -8.00 -8.38 -21.36
N SER A 259 -8.98 -7.48 -21.38
CA SER A 259 -10.01 -7.36 -20.34
C SER A 259 -11.32 -6.93 -20.98
N ARG A 260 -12.45 -7.34 -20.39
CA ARG A 260 -13.78 -7.15 -20.98
C ARG A 260 -13.85 -7.76 -22.39
N ASP A 261 -13.15 -8.88 -22.58
CA ASP A 261 -12.98 -9.58 -23.84
C ASP A 261 -13.35 -11.06 -23.68
N VAL A 262 -14.59 -11.38 -24.00
CA VAL A 262 -15.14 -12.74 -23.92
C VAL A 262 -14.52 -13.68 -24.94
N SER A 263 -13.97 -13.18 -26.05
CA SER A 263 -13.35 -14.02 -27.08
C SER A 263 -12.08 -14.73 -26.58
N LEU A 264 -11.45 -14.16 -25.54
CA LEU A 264 -10.26 -14.68 -24.88
C LEU A 264 -10.55 -15.21 -23.46
N CYS A 265 -11.82 -15.45 -23.14
CA CYS A 265 -12.27 -15.85 -21.80
C CYS A 265 -11.86 -14.87 -20.68
N ASN A 266 -11.67 -13.58 -21.00
CA ASN A 266 -11.33 -12.52 -20.06
C ASN A 266 -12.49 -11.53 -19.95
N GLY A 267 -13.68 -12.03 -19.57
CA GLY A 267 -14.93 -11.28 -19.50
C GLY A 267 -14.96 -10.19 -18.42
N TYR A 268 -14.04 -10.24 -17.46
CA TYR A 268 -13.95 -9.33 -16.33
C TYR A 268 -13.16 -8.04 -16.64
N CYS A 269 -13.28 -7.06 -15.73
CA CYS A 269 -12.51 -5.84 -15.77
C CYS A 269 -11.26 -5.90 -14.88
N SER A 270 -10.10 -5.52 -15.40
CA SER A 270 -8.85 -5.50 -14.62
C SER A 270 -8.75 -4.40 -13.54
N ALA A 271 -9.78 -3.57 -13.38
CA ALA A 271 -9.97 -2.55 -12.34
C ALA A 271 -8.91 -1.41 -12.25
N VAL A 272 -7.71 -1.57 -12.78
CA VAL A 272 -6.60 -0.61 -12.61
C VAL A 272 -6.23 0.14 -13.89
N CYS A 273 -6.61 -0.38 -15.06
CA CYS A 273 -6.11 0.07 -16.37
C CYS A 273 -6.41 1.53 -16.70
N CYS A 274 -7.63 1.98 -16.43
CA CYS A 274 -7.99 3.38 -16.65
C CYS A 274 -7.09 4.32 -15.84
N MET A 275 -6.78 3.96 -14.59
CA MET A 275 -6.05 4.85 -13.68
C MET A 275 -4.56 4.87 -13.92
N TYR A 276 -3.92 3.72 -14.22
CA TYR A 276 -2.50 3.76 -14.57
C TYR A 276 -2.29 4.46 -15.92
N ALA A 277 -3.21 4.35 -16.88
CA ALA A 277 -3.05 5.03 -18.16
C ALA A 277 -3.25 6.55 -18.04
N THR A 278 -4.23 6.99 -17.24
CA THR A 278 -4.35 8.41 -16.87
C THR A 278 -3.07 8.91 -16.21
N LYS A 279 -2.48 8.11 -15.32
CA LYS A 279 -1.21 8.44 -14.67
C LYS A 279 -0.05 8.51 -15.65
N GLU A 280 0.16 7.46 -16.44
CA GLU A 280 1.22 7.39 -17.45
C GLU A 280 1.13 8.56 -18.43
N ALA A 281 -0.08 8.94 -18.87
CA ALA A 281 -0.28 10.10 -19.75
C ALA A 281 0.17 11.41 -19.09
N MET A 282 -0.22 11.67 -17.83
CA MET A 282 0.20 12.86 -17.09
C MET A 282 1.71 12.90 -16.86
N ILE A 283 2.30 11.79 -16.40
CA ILE A 283 3.74 11.70 -16.11
C ILE A 283 4.56 11.82 -17.40
N ALA A 284 4.08 11.28 -18.52
CA ALA A 284 4.73 11.48 -19.81
C ALA A 284 4.76 12.95 -20.23
N GLN A 285 3.68 13.72 -19.98
CA GLN A 285 3.67 15.16 -20.22
C GLN A 285 4.58 15.94 -19.26
N ASP A 286 4.72 15.50 -18.00
CA ASP A 286 5.71 16.08 -17.07
C ASP A 286 7.14 15.89 -17.61
N HIS A 287 7.41 14.76 -18.28
CA HIS A 287 8.74 14.43 -18.83
C HIS A 287 8.99 15.06 -20.21
N VAL A 288 7.94 15.28 -21.01
CA VAL A 288 8.03 15.79 -22.39
C VAL A 288 7.12 17.02 -22.56
N PRO A 289 7.67 18.24 -22.44
CA PRO A 289 6.90 19.46 -22.64
C PRO A 289 6.25 19.53 -24.03
N GLY A 290 4.95 19.83 -24.07
CA GLY A 290 4.17 19.93 -25.32
C GLY A 290 3.72 18.59 -25.91
N LEU A 291 3.91 17.48 -25.19
CA LEU A 291 3.40 16.18 -25.58
C LEU A 291 1.86 16.15 -25.59
N ASN A 292 1.29 15.66 -26.68
CA ASN A 292 -0.15 15.41 -26.79
C ASN A 292 -0.46 13.95 -26.48
N THR A 293 -1.30 13.71 -25.47
CA THR A 293 -1.70 12.35 -25.08
C THR A 293 -3.19 12.13 -25.28
N THR A 294 -3.55 11.03 -25.92
CA THR A 294 -4.93 10.60 -26.14
C THR A 294 -5.18 9.23 -25.51
N ILE A 295 -6.28 9.06 -24.78
CA ILE A 295 -6.71 7.78 -24.21
C ILE A 295 -7.99 7.32 -24.90
N PHE A 296 -7.93 6.18 -25.58
CA PHE A 296 -9.07 5.52 -26.20
C PHE A 296 -9.71 4.52 -25.23
N ASN A 297 -10.99 4.71 -24.90
CA ASN A 297 -11.68 3.91 -23.89
C ASN A 297 -13.13 3.58 -24.27
N MET A 298 -13.71 2.55 -23.64
CA MET A 298 -15.16 2.34 -23.62
C MET A 298 -15.80 3.20 -22.53
N ASP A 299 -15.31 3.02 -21.30
CA ASP A 299 -15.74 3.69 -20.08
C ASP A 299 -14.50 4.06 -19.27
N ILE A 300 -14.53 5.18 -18.55
CA ILE A 300 -13.52 5.49 -17.54
C ILE A 300 -13.98 5.00 -16.16
N ARG A 301 -13.19 4.09 -15.58
CA ARG A 301 -13.49 3.44 -14.28
C ARG A 301 -12.68 4.04 -13.14
N ALA A 302 -12.89 5.32 -12.87
CA ALA A 302 -12.30 6.05 -11.75
C ALA A 302 -13.12 5.89 -10.46
N PHE A 303 -13.24 4.66 -9.94
CA PHE A 303 -14.18 4.34 -8.83
C PHE A 303 -13.60 4.46 -7.41
N GLY A 304 -12.27 4.53 -7.27
CA GLY A 304 -11.61 4.68 -5.97
C GLY A 304 -11.76 6.08 -5.39
N LYS A 305 -11.45 6.22 -4.09
CA LYS A 305 -11.45 7.52 -3.41
C LYS A 305 -10.47 8.48 -4.11
N ASP A 306 -10.94 9.68 -4.42
CA ASP A 306 -10.24 10.72 -5.19
C ASP A 306 -9.84 10.35 -6.64
N TYR A 307 -10.29 9.21 -7.19
CA TYR A 307 -9.94 8.80 -8.56
C TYR A 307 -10.64 9.68 -9.60
N GLU A 308 -11.88 10.09 -9.34
CA GLU A 308 -12.60 11.02 -10.22
C GLU A 308 -11.90 12.37 -10.30
N LYS A 309 -11.45 12.91 -9.16
CA LYS A 309 -10.67 14.16 -9.12
C LYS A 309 -9.37 14.02 -9.90
N TYR A 310 -8.70 12.87 -9.80
CA TYR A 310 -7.49 12.58 -10.56
C TYR A 310 -7.75 12.54 -12.07
N TYR A 311 -8.83 11.89 -12.50
CA TYR A 311 -9.29 11.90 -13.88
C TYR A 311 -9.61 13.32 -14.38
N ASN A 312 -10.36 14.10 -13.59
CA ASN A 312 -10.68 15.50 -13.90
C ASN A 312 -9.43 16.37 -14.00
N ARG A 313 -8.43 16.13 -13.13
CA ARG A 313 -7.13 16.81 -13.19
C ARG A 313 -6.41 16.52 -14.49
N ALA A 314 -6.38 15.26 -14.92
CA ALA A 314 -5.75 14.88 -16.19
C ALA A 314 -6.43 15.57 -17.39
N GLN A 315 -7.77 15.63 -17.38
CA GLN A 315 -8.52 16.30 -18.45
C GLN A 315 -8.32 17.82 -18.42
N ASN A 316 -8.45 18.47 -17.26
CA ASN A 316 -8.56 19.92 -17.16
C ASN A 316 -7.21 20.65 -17.02
N GLN A 317 -6.20 20.02 -16.41
CA GLN A 317 -4.89 20.65 -16.17
C GLN A 317 -3.82 20.15 -17.15
N TYR A 318 -3.91 18.88 -17.58
CA TYR A 318 -2.98 18.25 -18.50
C TYR A 318 -3.55 18.10 -19.92
N ASN A 319 -4.78 18.53 -20.17
CA ASN A 319 -5.43 18.42 -21.49
C ASN A 319 -5.36 16.99 -22.10
N VAL A 320 -5.36 15.96 -21.25
CA VAL A 320 -5.38 14.57 -21.73
C VAL A 320 -6.70 14.34 -22.45
N ARG A 321 -6.64 13.99 -23.74
CA ARG A 321 -7.82 13.77 -24.57
C ARG A 321 -8.39 12.38 -24.30
N TYR A 322 -9.64 12.29 -23.89
CA TYR A 322 -10.34 11.01 -23.74
C TYR A 322 -11.30 10.80 -24.90
N ILE A 323 -11.13 9.73 -25.66
CA ILE A 323 -11.98 9.38 -26.80
C ILE A 323 -12.72 8.09 -26.45
N LYS A 324 -14.04 8.20 -26.31
CA LYS A 324 -14.91 7.06 -26.00
C LYS A 324 -15.18 6.20 -27.25
N SER A 325 -14.18 5.44 -27.66
CA SER A 325 -14.24 4.56 -28.83
C SER A 325 -13.31 3.35 -28.66
N MET A 326 -13.80 2.17 -29.01
CA MET A 326 -12.93 1.02 -29.23
C MET A 326 -12.24 1.19 -30.58
N ILE A 327 -10.92 1.09 -30.58
CA ILE A 327 -10.15 1.22 -31.81
C ILE A 327 -10.37 -0.01 -32.72
N SER A 328 -10.52 0.25 -34.01
CA SER A 328 -10.86 -0.77 -35.01
C SER A 328 -9.63 -1.42 -35.63
N SER A 329 -8.58 -0.64 -35.89
CA SER A 329 -7.32 -1.14 -36.45
C SER A 329 -6.19 -0.14 -36.24
N VAL A 330 -4.96 -0.64 -36.14
CA VAL A 330 -3.73 0.16 -36.19
C VAL A 330 -2.96 -0.21 -37.46
N LYS A 331 -2.42 0.78 -38.17
CA LYS A 331 -1.53 0.57 -39.31
C LYS A 331 -0.28 1.44 -39.20
N GLU A 332 0.90 0.84 -39.34
CA GLU A 332 2.15 1.60 -39.41
C GLU A 332 2.34 2.23 -40.79
N LEU A 333 2.67 3.52 -40.83
CA LEU A 333 3.01 4.23 -42.07
C LEU A 333 4.45 3.92 -42.48
N PRO A 334 4.70 3.38 -43.69
CA PRO A 334 6.03 2.88 -44.06
C PRO A 334 7.18 3.89 -44.01
N LYS A 335 6.90 5.17 -44.24
CA LYS A 335 7.92 6.24 -44.30
C LYS A 335 8.25 6.83 -42.93
N THR A 336 7.24 7.17 -42.14
CA THR A 336 7.42 7.88 -40.87
C THR A 336 7.50 6.95 -39.68
N LYS A 337 7.03 5.70 -39.83
CA LYS A 337 6.82 4.74 -38.73
C LYS A 337 5.79 5.21 -37.70
N ASP A 338 4.97 6.20 -38.06
CA ASP A 338 3.82 6.61 -37.28
C ASP A 338 2.71 5.56 -37.38
N LEU A 339 1.88 5.52 -36.34
CA LEU A 339 0.83 4.55 -36.12
C LEU A 339 -0.50 5.23 -36.38
N ARG A 340 -1.11 4.90 -37.52
CA ARG A 340 -2.46 5.36 -37.89
C ARG A 340 -3.50 4.56 -37.14
N VAL A 341 -4.21 5.22 -36.23
CA VAL A 341 -5.30 4.62 -35.45
C VAL A 341 -6.63 4.98 -36.10
N ARG A 342 -7.45 3.96 -36.39
CA ARG A 342 -8.80 4.12 -36.92
C ARG A 342 -9.84 3.84 -35.85
N TYR A 343 -10.74 4.79 -35.61
CA TYR A 343 -11.79 4.70 -34.58
C TYR A 343 -13.07 5.41 -35.01
N ARG A 344 -14.17 5.20 -34.28
CA ARG A 344 -15.48 5.81 -34.58
C ARG A 344 -15.83 6.91 -33.58
N THR A 345 -16.34 8.03 -34.06
CA THR A 345 -16.98 9.09 -33.27
C THR A 345 -18.43 9.27 -33.73
N PRO A 346 -19.25 10.09 -33.04
CA PRO A 346 -20.59 10.43 -33.53
C PRO A 346 -20.59 11.02 -34.94
N GLU A 347 -19.52 11.73 -35.34
CA GLU A 347 -19.38 12.34 -36.67
C GLU A 347 -19.00 11.33 -37.77
N GLY A 348 -18.63 10.11 -37.41
CA GLY A 348 -18.29 9.04 -38.35
C GLY A 348 -16.99 8.31 -38.03
N MET A 349 -16.36 7.75 -39.07
CA MET A 349 -15.06 7.09 -38.93
C MET A 349 -13.93 8.11 -39.01
N MET A 350 -13.04 8.07 -38.02
CA MET A 350 -11.89 8.95 -37.90
C MET A 350 -10.59 8.17 -38.06
N GLU A 351 -9.57 8.83 -38.59
CA GLU A 351 -8.19 8.34 -38.64
C GLU A 351 -7.27 9.41 -38.07
N GLU A 352 -6.44 9.04 -37.10
CA GLU A 352 -5.48 9.94 -36.45
C GLU A 352 -4.13 9.23 -36.33
N ASP A 353 -3.06 9.93 -36.74
CA ASP A 353 -1.69 9.41 -36.66
C ASP A 353 -1.08 9.73 -35.29
N PHE A 354 -0.38 8.75 -34.71
CA PHE A 354 0.35 8.83 -33.44
C PHE A 354 1.77 8.34 -33.61
N GLU A 355 2.71 8.92 -32.88
CA GLU A 355 4.13 8.54 -32.98
C GLU A 355 4.48 7.35 -32.06
N MET A 356 3.61 7.07 -31.08
CA MET A 356 3.75 5.95 -30.15
C MET A 356 2.37 5.48 -29.66
N LEU A 357 2.21 4.16 -29.49
CA LEU A 357 1.04 3.56 -28.86
C LEU A 357 1.41 2.79 -27.60
N VAL A 358 0.58 2.94 -26.56
CA VAL A 358 0.70 2.24 -25.29
C VAL A 358 -0.56 1.39 -25.06
N LEU A 359 -0.38 0.08 -25.05
CA LEU A 359 -1.42 -0.91 -24.82
C LEU A 359 -1.62 -1.10 -23.32
N SER A 360 -2.78 -0.67 -22.82
CA SER A 360 -3.14 -0.83 -21.41
C SER A 360 -3.59 -2.27 -21.16
N VAL A 361 -2.62 -3.14 -20.89
CA VAL A 361 -2.80 -4.59 -20.68
C VAL A 361 -3.45 -4.93 -19.33
N GLY A 362 -4.39 -5.87 -19.38
CA GLY A 362 -5.10 -6.41 -18.22
C GLY A 362 -4.23 -7.30 -17.32
N LEU A 363 -4.82 -7.66 -16.18
CA LEU A 363 -4.24 -8.57 -15.18
C LEU A 363 -4.89 -9.94 -15.28
N LYS A 364 -4.12 -11.01 -15.13
CA LYS A 364 -4.62 -12.38 -14.98
C LYS A 364 -3.83 -13.18 -13.95
N PRO A 365 -4.40 -14.25 -13.38
CA PRO A 365 -3.65 -15.17 -12.52
C PRO A 365 -2.50 -15.81 -13.30
N THR A 366 -1.38 -16.07 -12.63
CA THR A 366 -0.29 -16.83 -13.23
C THR A 366 -0.66 -18.31 -13.31
N GLN A 367 -0.10 -19.05 -14.26
CA GLN A 367 -0.31 -20.49 -14.33
C GLN A 367 0.16 -21.19 -13.04
N GLU A 368 1.24 -20.70 -12.44
CA GLU A 368 1.75 -21.22 -11.18
C GLU A 368 0.81 -20.97 -10.01
N ALA A 369 0.06 -19.86 -9.98
CA ALA A 369 -0.94 -19.61 -8.95
C ALA A 369 -2.10 -20.61 -9.07
N VAL A 370 -2.49 -20.96 -10.30
CA VAL A 370 -3.50 -21.99 -10.57
C VAL A 370 -3.02 -23.36 -10.12
N ASP A 371 -1.78 -23.72 -10.41
CA ASP A 371 -1.21 -25.00 -9.98
C ASP A 371 -1.01 -25.06 -8.46
N LEU A 372 -0.62 -23.94 -7.84
CA LEU A 372 -0.56 -23.80 -6.39
C LEU A 372 -1.95 -24.01 -5.75
N ALA A 373 -3.01 -23.44 -6.31
CA ALA A 373 -4.37 -23.66 -5.79
C ALA A 373 -4.77 -25.15 -5.82
N LYS A 374 -4.37 -25.89 -6.86
CA LYS A 374 -4.58 -27.35 -6.92
C LYS A 374 -3.80 -28.08 -5.83
N ILE A 375 -2.52 -27.72 -5.62
CA ILE A 375 -1.68 -28.30 -4.56
C ILE A 375 -2.32 -28.07 -3.18
N LEU A 376 -2.86 -26.87 -2.96
CA LEU A 376 -3.44 -26.50 -1.68
C LEU A 376 -4.88 -26.97 -1.52
N GLY A 377 -5.58 -27.34 -2.60
CA GLY A 377 -7.00 -27.70 -2.58
C GLY A 377 -7.92 -26.50 -2.38
N VAL A 378 -7.60 -25.37 -3.00
CA VAL A 378 -8.38 -24.13 -2.97
C VAL A 378 -9.19 -24.01 -4.27
N GLU A 379 -10.47 -23.65 -4.14
CA GLU A 379 -11.36 -23.45 -5.29
C GLU A 379 -11.04 -22.16 -6.05
N LEU A 380 -11.17 -22.23 -7.37
CA LEU A 380 -11.01 -21.10 -8.27
C LEU A 380 -12.34 -20.77 -8.94
N ASN A 381 -12.54 -19.51 -9.29
CA ASN A 381 -13.68 -19.07 -10.10
C ASN A 381 -13.45 -19.40 -11.59
N GLU A 382 -14.43 -19.08 -12.44
CA GLU A 382 -14.39 -19.35 -13.89
C GLU A 382 -13.21 -18.68 -14.62
N TYR A 383 -12.60 -17.65 -14.02
CA TYR A 383 -11.44 -16.92 -14.55
C TYR A 383 -10.11 -17.34 -13.90
N ASN A 384 -10.09 -18.43 -13.15
CA ASN A 384 -8.95 -18.97 -12.41
C ASN A 384 -8.42 -18.09 -11.25
N PHE A 385 -9.18 -17.11 -10.78
CA PHE A 385 -8.87 -16.41 -9.53
C PHE A 385 -9.36 -17.22 -8.34
N CYS A 386 -8.78 -17.02 -7.16
CA CYS A 386 -9.24 -17.66 -5.93
C CYS A 386 -10.70 -17.32 -5.66
N GLN A 387 -11.54 -18.34 -5.51
CA GLN A 387 -12.92 -18.17 -5.08
C GLN A 387 -12.96 -17.83 -3.59
N LEU A 388 -13.60 -16.71 -3.26
CA LEU A 388 -13.79 -16.29 -1.88
C LEU A 388 -15.05 -16.93 -1.30
N LYS A 389 -15.01 -17.23 -0.01
CA LYS A 389 -16.24 -17.46 0.76
C LYS A 389 -17.02 -16.16 0.85
N GLU A 390 -18.33 -16.22 0.64
CA GLU A 390 -19.25 -15.08 0.69
C GLU A 390 -19.10 -14.26 1.98
N LEU A 391 -19.13 -12.92 1.86
CA LEU A 391 -19.10 -11.98 2.99
C LEU A 391 -17.93 -12.22 3.95
N SER A 392 -16.78 -12.65 3.43
CA SER A 392 -15.60 -12.98 4.22
C SER A 392 -14.41 -12.06 3.95
N GLY A 393 -14.32 -11.47 2.76
CA GLY A 393 -13.24 -10.60 2.29
C GLY A 393 -11.93 -11.30 1.93
N VAL A 394 -11.59 -12.39 2.64
CA VAL A 394 -10.25 -13.02 2.60
C VAL A 394 -10.22 -14.54 2.76
N LYS A 395 -11.34 -15.18 3.10
CA LYS A 395 -11.35 -16.63 3.37
C LYS A 395 -11.51 -17.41 2.07
N THR A 396 -10.74 -18.49 1.94
CA THR A 396 -10.84 -19.43 0.82
C THR A 396 -11.86 -20.54 1.12
N SER A 397 -12.03 -21.48 0.19
CA SER A 397 -12.80 -22.71 0.42
C SER A 397 -12.16 -23.66 1.45
N LYS A 398 -10.88 -23.48 1.77
CA LYS A 398 -10.14 -24.34 2.71
C LYS A 398 -9.83 -23.62 4.03
N GLU A 399 -10.19 -24.26 5.14
CA GLU A 399 -10.01 -23.70 6.47
C GLU A 399 -8.52 -23.51 6.82
N GLY A 400 -8.17 -22.43 7.53
CA GLY A 400 -6.79 -22.05 7.83
C GLY A 400 -5.98 -21.56 6.61
N ILE A 401 -6.59 -21.46 5.43
CA ILE A 401 -6.00 -20.84 4.23
C ILE A 401 -6.77 -19.58 3.83
N TYR A 402 -6.05 -18.48 3.72
CA TYR A 402 -6.55 -17.15 3.38
C TYR A 402 -5.92 -16.66 2.08
N VAL A 403 -6.48 -15.62 1.47
CA VAL A 403 -5.95 -15.01 0.24
C VAL A 403 -5.92 -13.49 0.34
N ALA A 404 -4.88 -12.88 -0.23
CA ALA A 404 -4.75 -11.43 -0.29
C ALA A 404 -4.09 -10.95 -1.60
N GLY A 405 -4.60 -9.83 -2.12
CA GLY A 405 -4.10 -9.17 -3.32
C GLY A 405 -4.78 -9.63 -4.60
N VAL A 406 -4.09 -9.51 -5.73
CA VAL A 406 -4.70 -9.66 -7.06
C VAL A 406 -5.21 -11.07 -7.33
N PHE A 407 -4.68 -12.10 -6.66
CA PHE A 407 -5.15 -13.48 -6.85
C PHE A 407 -6.60 -13.72 -6.42
N SER A 408 -7.16 -12.88 -5.53
CA SER A 408 -8.60 -12.90 -5.20
C SER A 408 -9.46 -12.04 -6.14
N GLY A 409 -8.85 -11.41 -7.14
CA GLY A 409 -9.51 -10.59 -8.15
C GLY A 409 -8.73 -9.31 -8.49
N PRO A 410 -8.87 -8.74 -9.69
CA PRO A 410 -8.17 -7.52 -10.09
C PRO A 410 -8.46 -6.34 -9.15
N LYS A 411 -7.40 -5.71 -8.62
CA LYS A 411 -7.48 -4.60 -7.68
C LYS A 411 -6.18 -3.79 -7.66
N ASP A 412 -6.24 -2.59 -7.09
CA ASP A 412 -5.10 -1.70 -6.95
C ASP A 412 -4.30 -1.91 -5.64
N ILE A 413 -3.27 -1.08 -5.43
CA ILE A 413 -2.40 -1.16 -4.26
C ILE A 413 -3.14 -0.91 -2.92
N PRO A 414 -3.94 0.18 -2.75
CA PRO A 414 -4.70 0.40 -1.51
C PRO A 414 -5.53 -0.80 -1.10
N GLU A 415 -6.30 -1.36 -2.03
CA GLU A 415 -7.17 -2.50 -1.76
C GLU A 415 -6.36 -3.77 -1.49
N THR A 416 -5.23 -3.94 -2.17
CA THR A 416 -4.29 -5.04 -1.92
C THR A 416 -3.69 -4.98 -0.52
N VAL A 417 -3.27 -3.79 -0.06
CA VAL A 417 -2.71 -3.58 1.29
C VAL A 417 -3.78 -3.78 2.35
N MET A 418 -4.98 -3.24 2.13
CA MET A 418 -6.13 -3.44 3.01
C MET A 418 -6.48 -4.94 3.14
N GLN A 419 -6.60 -5.66 2.01
CA GLN A 419 -6.93 -7.09 2.04
C GLN A 419 -5.83 -7.94 2.69
N ALA A 420 -4.56 -7.55 2.55
CA ALA A 420 -3.46 -8.19 3.26
C ALA A 420 -3.55 -8.05 4.78
N SER A 421 -3.82 -6.84 5.28
CA SER A 421 -4.05 -6.62 6.71
C SER A 421 -5.29 -7.35 7.21
N ALA A 422 -6.34 -7.46 6.38
CA ALA A 422 -7.53 -8.25 6.71
C ALA A 422 -7.22 -9.76 6.82
N ALA A 423 -6.42 -10.31 5.91
CA ALA A 423 -6.00 -11.71 5.93
C ALA A 423 -5.11 -12.00 7.14
N ALA A 424 -4.19 -11.07 7.48
CA ALA A 424 -3.40 -11.13 8.70
C ALA A 424 -4.29 -11.10 9.96
N GLY A 425 -5.28 -10.21 10.03
CA GLY A 425 -6.23 -10.13 11.15
C GLY A 425 -7.05 -11.41 11.33
N ASP A 426 -7.62 -11.96 10.25
CA ASP A 426 -8.37 -13.22 10.30
C ASP A 426 -7.48 -14.42 10.67
N THR A 427 -6.21 -14.41 10.24
CA THR A 427 -5.21 -15.41 10.63
C THR A 427 -4.84 -15.28 12.10
N ALA A 428 -4.63 -14.05 12.58
CA ALA A 428 -4.31 -13.77 13.98
C ALA A 428 -5.47 -14.11 14.93
N ALA A 429 -6.72 -13.97 14.47
CA ALA A 429 -7.91 -14.43 15.19
C ALA A 429 -7.94 -15.96 15.28
N PHE A 430 -7.71 -16.64 14.15
CA PHE A 430 -7.70 -18.10 14.11
C PHE A 430 -6.60 -18.72 14.99
N LEU A 431 -5.41 -18.12 15.04
CA LEU A 431 -4.26 -18.60 15.81
C LEU A 431 -4.10 -17.94 17.19
N ALA A 432 -5.11 -17.22 17.69
CA ALA A 432 -4.99 -16.40 18.89
C ALA A 432 -4.46 -17.18 20.11
N ALA A 433 -4.83 -18.45 20.26
CA ALA A 433 -4.42 -19.31 21.38
C ALA A 433 -2.92 -19.66 21.39
N VAL A 434 -2.22 -19.52 20.25
CA VAL A 434 -0.80 -19.87 20.09
C VAL A 434 0.07 -18.66 19.73
N ARG A 435 -0.45 -17.44 19.92
CA ARG A 435 0.32 -16.20 19.80
C ARG A 435 1.55 -16.23 20.71
N ASN A 436 2.66 -15.66 20.25
CA ASN A 436 3.94 -15.59 20.97
C ASN A 436 4.63 -16.95 21.25
N THR A 437 4.11 -18.08 20.77
CA THR A 437 4.70 -19.41 21.07
C THR A 437 5.95 -19.74 20.25
N GLN A 438 6.15 -19.12 19.08
CA GLN A 438 7.28 -19.37 18.17
C GLN A 438 8.08 -18.10 17.82
N VAL A 439 7.78 -16.97 18.47
CA VAL A 439 8.55 -15.74 18.25
C VAL A 439 9.92 -15.84 18.92
N THR A 440 10.91 -15.18 18.34
CA THR A 440 12.24 -15.08 18.94
C THR A 440 12.23 -13.93 19.97
N PRO A 441 12.46 -14.20 21.27
CA PRO A 441 12.46 -13.16 22.29
C PRO A 441 13.61 -12.16 22.08
N MET A 442 13.40 -10.91 22.50
CA MET A 442 14.41 -9.86 22.49
C MET A 442 15.14 -9.83 23.82
N GLU A 443 16.29 -10.50 23.92
CA GLU A 443 17.15 -10.38 25.10
C GLU A 443 18.35 -9.49 24.77
N PHE A 444 18.34 -8.27 25.29
CA PHE A 444 19.51 -7.40 25.29
C PHE A 444 20.20 -7.49 26.66
N PRO A 445 21.54 -7.38 26.71
CA PRO A 445 22.23 -7.20 27.98
C PRO A 445 21.79 -5.91 28.67
N GLN A 446 21.97 -5.85 29.99
CA GLN A 446 21.67 -4.65 30.77
C GLN A 446 22.47 -3.44 30.24
N GLU A 447 21.78 -2.31 30.06
CA GLU A 447 22.42 -1.06 29.62
C GLU A 447 23.46 -0.60 30.65
N LYS A 448 24.70 -0.37 30.19
CA LYS A 448 25.82 0.16 30.97
C LYS A 448 25.63 1.67 31.17
N ASP A 449 25.69 2.15 32.41
CA ASP A 449 25.67 3.59 32.71
C ASP A 449 27.05 4.22 32.48
N VAL A 450 27.17 4.91 31.35
CA VAL A 450 28.38 5.63 30.94
C VAL A 450 28.27 7.15 31.11
N SER A 451 27.31 7.63 31.91
CA SER A 451 27.03 9.07 32.05
C SER A 451 28.14 9.86 32.75
N ARG A 452 28.94 9.18 33.59
CA ARG A 452 30.06 9.77 34.34
C ARG A 452 31.43 9.48 33.71
N GLU A 453 31.45 8.79 32.58
CA GLU A 453 32.69 8.46 31.87
C GLU A 453 33.06 9.56 30.87
N GLU A 454 34.36 9.73 30.64
CA GLU A 454 34.83 10.54 29.51
C GLU A 454 34.41 9.88 28.19
N PRO A 455 34.05 10.64 27.14
CA PRO A 455 33.76 10.07 25.83
C PRO A 455 34.93 9.24 25.29
N ARG A 456 34.63 8.01 24.88
CA ARG A 456 35.55 7.05 24.26
C ARG A 456 34.92 6.58 22.96
N ILE A 457 35.34 7.21 21.87
CA ILE A 457 34.67 7.10 20.57
C ILE A 457 35.37 6.04 19.72
N GLY A 458 34.59 5.09 19.22
CA GLY A 458 34.99 4.17 18.14
C GLY A 458 34.47 4.64 16.80
N VAL A 459 35.34 4.76 15.79
CA VAL A 459 34.94 5.16 14.43
C VAL A 459 35.20 4.06 13.43
N PHE A 460 34.14 3.66 12.71
CA PHE A 460 34.18 2.58 11.71
C PHE A 460 33.90 3.15 10.32
N VAL A 461 34.92 3.18 9.46
CA VAL A 461 34.83 3.73 8.11
C VAL A 461 34.62 2.62 7.09
N CYS A 462 33.51 2.65 6.37
CA CYS A 462 33.13 1.59 5.43
C CYS A 462 33.72 1.82 4.04
N HIS A 463 34.27 0.78 3.41
CA HIS A 463 34.64 0.81 1.99
C HIS A 463 33.42 0.62 1.08
N CYS A 464 32.43 -0.13 1.55
CA CYS A 464 31.25 -0.55 0.78
C CYS A 464 31.66 -1.19 -0.57
N GLY A 465 32.70 -2.01 -0.55
CA GLY A 465 33.37 -2.52 -1.75
C GLY A 465 34.08 -1.37 -2.48
N THR A 466 33.70 -1.10 -3.73
CA THR A 466 34.17 0.05 -4.51
C THR A 466 33.24 1.26 -4.44
N ASN A 467 32.08 1.16 -3.78
CA ASN A 467 31.10 2.25 -3.77
C ASN A 467 31.56 3.49 -3.01
N ILE A 468 32.34 3.31 -1.92
CA ILE A 468 32.99 4.41 -1.20
C ILE A 468 34.46 4.43 -1.58
N ALA A 469 35.16 3.30 -1.40
CA ALA A 469 36.61 3.22 -1.62
C ALA A 469 37.05 3.39 -3.09
N GLY A 470 36.14 3.37 -4.05
CA GLY A 470 36.44 3.70 -5.46
C GLY A 470 36.56 5.19 -5.74
N VAL A 471 36.14 6.06 -4.81
CA VAL A 471 36.16 7.53 -4.95
C VAL A 471 36.79 8.20 -3.73
N VAL A 472 36.44 7.77 -2.53
CA VAL A 472 36.96 8.30 -1.27
C VAL A 472 38.17 7.47 -0.83
N ASP A 473 39.29 8.13 -0.51
CA ASP A 473 40.43 7.49 0.13
C ASP A 473 40.10 7.17 1.60
N VAL A 474 39.55 5.98 1.82
CA VAL A 474 39.12 5.51 3.13
C VAL A 474 40.28 5.43 4.15
N PRO A 475 41.47 4.89 3.82
CA PRO A 475 42.63 5.00 4.69
C PRO A 475 42.96 6.42 5.14
N ALA A 476 42.97 7.40 4.21
CA ALA A 476 43.23 8.79 4.56
C ALA A 476 42.16 9.40 5.48
N VAL A 477 40.89 8.98 5.35
CA VAL A 477 39.83 9.35 6.30
C VAL A 477 40.11 8.76 7.68
N VAL A 478 40.47 7.47 7.79
CA VAL A 478 40.78 6.83 9.08
C VAL A 478 41.94 7.55 9.78
N GLU A 479 43.03 7.86 9.08
CA GLU A 479 44.18 8.54 9.67
C GLU A 479 43.85 9.95 10.17
N HIS A 480 43.01 10.70 9.44
CA HIS A 480 42.51 12.00 9.91
C HIS A 480 41.68 11.87 11.18
N VAL A 481 40.78 10.88 11.23
CA VAL A 481 39.83 10.69 12.34
C VAL A 481 40.53 10.27 13.62
N LYS A 482 41.65 9.53 13.55
CA LYS A 482 42.47 9.16 14.72
C LYS A 482 43.01 10.38 15.50
N GLN A 483 43.13 11.53 14.84
CA GLN A 483 43.66 12.76 15.44
C GLN A 483 42.57 13.58 16.16
N LEU A 484 41.30 13.18 16.04
CA LEU A 484 40.18 13.91 16.62
C LEU A 484 40.07 13.65 18.14
N PRO A 485 39.62 14.66 18.92
CA PRO A 485 39.39 14.49 20.36
C PRO A 485 38.46 13.31 20.66
N TYR A 486 38.77 12.59 21.75
CA TYR A 486 38.00 11.45 22.29
C TYR A 486 37.95 10.19 21.40
N VAL A 487 38.57 10.19 20.21
CA VAL A 487 38.67 8.98 19.36
C VAL A 487 39.72 8.05 19.96
N VAL A 488 39.26 6.91 20.47
CA VAL A 488 40.12 5.86 21.07
C VAL A 488 40.46 4.80 20.04
N TYR A 489 39.55 4.53 19.12
CA TYR A 489 39.72 3.51 18.09
C TYR A 489 39.12 3.99 16.78
N ALA A 490 39.87 3.84 15.69
CA ALA A 490 39.37 4.09 14.35
C ALA A 490 39.90 3.02 13.40
N THR A 491 38.99 2.42 12.63
CA THR A 491 39.30 1.35 11.69
C THR A 491 38.52 1.52 10.40
N ASN A 492 38.89 0.75 9.39
CA ASN A 492 38.07 0.55 8.21
C ASN A 492 37.69 -0.92 8.04
N ASN A 493 36.51 -1.13 7.47
CA ASN A 493 36.03 -2.46 7.12
C ASN A 493 35.52 -2.44 5.70
N LEU A 494 35.65 -3.57 5.01
CA LEU A 494 35.12 -3.71 3.67
C LEU A 494 33.59 -3.45 3.65
N TYR A 495 32.87 -4.01 4.63
CA TYR A 495 31.44 -3.83 4.83
C TYR A 495 31.06 -3.79 6.32
N VAL A 496 30.98 -2.60 6.91
CA VAL A 496 30.64 -2.45 8.34
C VAL A 496 29.26 -3.03 8.70
N CYS A 497 28.33 -3.09 7.74
CA CYS A 497 26.98 -3.65 7.97
C CYS A 497 26.91 -5.19 7.92
N ALA A 498 27.99 -5.88 7.52
CA ALA A 498 28.00 -7.35 7.48
C ALA A 498 27.94 -7.94 8.89
N GLN A 499 27.29 -9.10 9.04
CA GLN A 499 27.07 -9.73 10.35
C GLN A 499 28.38 -9.94 11.13
N ASP A 500 29.42 -10.46 10.46
CA ASP A 500 30.75 -10.65 11.08
C ASP A 500 31.36 -9.31 11.54
N SER A 501 31.11 -8.21 10.83
CA SER A 501 31.58 -6.88 11.23
C SER A 501 30.80 -6.30 12.40
N GLN A 502 29.50 -6.60 12.54
CA GLN A 502 28.73 -6.24 13.73
C GLN A 502 29.21 -7.01 14.96
N LEU A 503 29.47 -8.31 14.81
CA LEU A 503 30.04 -9.13 15.88
C LEU A 503 31.40 -8.59 16.34
N ALA A 504 32.32 -8.33 15.39
CA ALA A 504 33.60 -7.72 15.67
C ALA A 504 33.46 -6.32 16.30
N MET A 505 32.48 -5.51 15.86
CA MET A 505 32.20 -4.21 16.47
C MET A 505 31.84 -4.35 17.95
N LYS A 506 31.05 -5.36 18.34
CA LYS A 506 30.70 -5.63 19.74
C LYS A 506 31.94 -6.01 20.56
N GLU A 507 32.78 -6.89 20.03
CA GLU A 507 34.04 -7.27 20.69
C GLU A 507 34.95 -6.05 20.89
N LEU A 508 35.08 -5.19 19.87
CA LEU A 508 35.88 -3.96 19.94
C LEU A 508 35.30 -2.92 20.91
N ILE A 509 33.97 -2.84 21.03
CA ILE A 509 33.31 -2.01 22.05
C ILE A 509 33.77 -2.41 23.44
N GLU A 510 33.85 -3.71 23.71
CA GLU A 510 34.30 -4.23 25.01
C GLU A 510 35.82 -4.07 25.19
N GLU A 511 36.62 -4.46 24.20
CA GLU A 511 38.08 -4.43 24.25
C GLU A 511 38.62 -3.01 24.50
N TYR A 512 38.16 -2.04 23.71
CA TYR A 512 38.61 -0.65 23.81
C TYR A 512 37.80 0.18 24.81
N LYS A 513 36.83 -0.42 25.49
CA LYS A 513 35.88 0.25 26.40
C LYS A 513 35.26 1.47 25.74
N LEU A 514 34.72 1.27 24.54
CA LEU A 514 34.07 2.32 23.78
C LEU A 514 32.70 2.60 24.40
N ASN A 515 32.35 3.87 24.53
CA ASN A 515 31.05 4.28 25.06
C ASN A 515 30.28 5.19 24.10
N ARG A 516 30.85 5.50 22.93
CA ARG A 516 30.23 6.23 21.81
C ARG A 516 30.69 5.61 20.50
N ILE A 517 29.81 5.52 19.51
CA ILE A 517 30.14 4.91 18.21
C ILE A 517 29.76 5.83 17.05
N VAL A 518 30.67 5.96 16.09
CA VAL A 518 30.44 6.60 14.79
C VAL A 518 30.63 5.59 13.67
N VAL A 519 29.65 5.47 12.79
CA VAL A 519 29.81 4.71 11.54
C VAL A 519 29.79 5.66 10.35
N ALA A 520 30.87 5.68 9.58
CA ALA A 520 30.98 6.43 8.33
C ALA A 520 30.68 5.52 7.14
N SER A 521 29.45 5.59 6.60
CA SER A 521 29.02 4.69 5.52
C SER A 521 27.89 5.27 4.66
N CYS A 522 26.76 4.57 4.57
CA CYS A 522 25.62 4.89 3.71
C CYS A 522 24.58 5.80 4.38
N THR A 523 23.40 5.92 3.78
CA THR A 523 22.27 6.65 4.37
C THR A 523 21.83 6.13 5.75
N ILE A 524 21.53 7.10 6.63
CA ILE A 524 21.00 6.87 7.98
C ILE A 524 19.64 6.16 7.95
N ARG A 525 18.85 6.36 6.90
CA ARG A 525 17.49 5.78 6.79
C ARG A 525 17.52 4.27 6.72
N THR A 526 18.57 3.71 6.13
CA THR A 526 18.67 2.27 5.93
C THR A 526 19.37 1.59 7.09
N HIS A 527 20.55 2.02 7.53
CA HIS A 527 21.35 1.22 8.47
C HIS A 527 21.49 1.79 9.89
N LYS A 528 21.02 3.01 10.19
CA LYS A 528 21.07 3.54 11.57
C LYS A 528 20.34 2.62 12.57
N PRO A 529 19.14 2.09 12.29
CA PRO A 529 18.48 1.16 13.21
C PRO A 529 19.28 -0.12 13.47
N LEU A 530 19.96 -0.66 12.45
CA LEU A 530 20.81 -1.86 12.58
C LEU A 530 21.97 -1.62 13.55
N PHE A 531 22.68 -0.51 13.39
CA PHE A 531 23.79 -0.19 14.29
C PHE A 531 23.29 0.16 15.69
N GLN A 532 22.13 0.83 15.81
CA GLN A 532 21.50 1.08 17.11
C GLN A 532 21.08 -0.21 17.83
N GLU A 533 20.66 -1.24 17.11
CA GLU A 533 20.42 -2.57 17.66
C GLU A 533 21.74 -3.23 18.10
N THR A 534 22.80 -3.12 17.29
CA THR A 534 24.15 -3.59 17.66
C THR A 534 24.66 -2.89 18.94
N MET A 535 24.36 -1.59 19.12
CA MET A 535 24.66 -0.87 20.36
C MET A 535 23.94 -1.51 21.57
N LYS A 536 22.65 -1.83 21.44
CA LYS A 536 21.91 -2.52 22.50
C LYS A 536 22.50 -3.88 22.82
N GLU A 537 22.85 -4.66 21.79
CA GLU A 537 23.50 -5.96 21.95
C GLU A 537 24.88 -5.87 22.65
N ALA A 538 25.56 -4.72 22.57
CA ALA A 538 26.81 -4.46 23.31
C ALA A 538 26.58 -3.86 24.73
N GLY A 539 25.32 -3.64 25.11
CA GLY A 539 24.93 -3.01 26.37
C GLY A 539 25.08 -1.50 26.40
N LEU A 540 25.12 -0.82 25.23
CA LEU A 540 25.19 0.63 25.13
C LEU A 540 23.84 1.24 24.72
N ASN A 541 23.55 2.43 25.25
CA ASN A 541 22.34 3.16 24.89
C ASN A 541 22.35 3.58 23.40
N PRO A 542 21.27 3.32 22.62
CA PRO A 542 21.18 3.66 21.19
C PRO A 542 21.33 5.14 20.83
N ALA A 543 21.13 6.05 21.80
CA ALA A 543 21.33 7.49 21.61
C ALA A 543 22.82 7.88 21.57
N LEU A 544 23.72 6.97 21.94
CA LEU A 544 25.17 7.16 21.96
C LEU A 544 25.85 6.82 20.63
N PHE A 545 25.06 6.81 19.55
CA PHE A 545 25.46 6.44 18.21
C PHE A 545 25.20 7.58 17.22
N GLU A 546 26.16 7.86 16.35
CA GLU A 546 26.00 8.79 15.23
C GLU A 546 26.49 8.17 13.92
N MET A 547 25.94 8.62 12.80
CA MET A 547 26.28 8.08 11.48
C MET A 547 26.65 9.19 10.50
N ALA A 548 27.82 9.07 9.87
CA ALA A 548 28.28 9.98 8.82
C ALA A 548 27.99 9.36 7.45
N ASN A 549 27.19 10.03 6.63
CA ASN A 549 26.84 9.54 5.30
C ASN A 549 27.89 9.97 4.27
N ILE A 550 28.89 9.12 4.05
CA ILE A 550 29.99 9.35 3.12
C ILE A 550 29.81 8.64 1.77
N ARG A 551 28.64 8.02 1.53
CA ARG A 551 28.31 7.37 0.25
C ARG A 551 27.32 8.19 -0.56
N ASP A 552 26.06 8.17 -0.14
CA ASP A 552 24.94 8.78 -0.85
C ASP A 552 25.09 10.31 -0.92
N GLN A 553 25.71 10.92 0.11
CA GLN A 553 25.98 12.36 0.18
C GLN A 553 27.42 12.74 -0.17
N CYS A 554 28.27 11.79 -0.57
CA CYS A 554 29.66 12.07 -0.89
C CYS A 554 30.16 11.21 -2.07
N SER A 555 30.60 9.96 -1.86
CA SER A 555 31.29 9.19 -2.91
C SER A 555 30.50 9.05 -4.22
N TRP A 556 29.18 8.83 -4.15
CA TRP A 556 28.36 8.63 -5.36
C TRP A 556 28.12 9.89 -6.17
N VAL A 557 28.02 11.04 -5.50
CA VAL A 557 27.73 12.33 -6.15
C VAL A 557 28.99 13.07 -6.59
N HIS A 558 30.16 12.62 -6.13
CA HIS A 558 31.47 13.26 -6.36
C HIS A 558 32.49 12.34 -7.04
N SER A 559 32.02 11.37 -7.84
CA SER A 559 32.89 10.38 -8.51
C SER A 559 33.94 11.01 -9.43
N GLN A 560 33.68 12.22 -9.95
CA GLN A 560 34.61 12.97 -10.79
C GLN A 560 35.60 13.84 -9.99
N GLU A 561 35.42 13.96 -8.68
CA GLU A 561 36.29 14.78 -7.81
C GLU A 561 36.77 14.01 -6.55
N PRO A 562 37.54 12.91 -6.69
CA PRO A 562 37.96 12.02 -5.59
C PRO A 562 38.65 12.72 -4.41
N GLU A 563 39.52 13.69 -4.69
CA GLU A 563 40.23 14.46 -3.67
C GLU A 563 39.27 15.30 -2.82
N LYS A 564 38.35 16.03 -3.47
CA LYS A 564 37.32 16.81 -2.78
C LYS A 564 36.31 15.92 -2.06
N ALA A 565 35.98 14.77 -2.63
CA ALA A 565 35.15 13.77 -1.97
C ALA A 565 35.80 13.28 -0.67
N THR A 566 37.11 13.01 -0.71
CA THR A 566 37.88 12.59 0.48
C THR A 566 37.91 13.67 1.55
N LEU A 567 38.15 14.93 1.18
CA LEU A 567 38.08 16.07 2.11
C LEU A 567 36.67 16.19 2.74
N LYS A 568 35.63 16.18 1.91
CA LYS A 568 34.24 16.20 2.39
C LYS A 568 33.93 15.05 3.34
N ALA A 569 34.45 13.84 3.07
CA ALA A 569 34.28 12.69 3.95
C ALA A 569 34.96 12.91 5.30
N LYS A 570 36.17 13.47 5.34
CA LYS A 570 36.85 13.86 6.59
C LYS A 570 36.01 14.85 7.40
N ASP A 571 35.45 15.88 6.78
CA ASP A 571 34.63 16.90 7.44
C ASP A 571 33.34 16.31 8.01
N LEU A 572 32.63 15.48 7.23
CA LEU A 572 31.40 14.81 7.64
C LEU A 572 31.63 13.89 8.85
N VAL A 573 32.72 13.12 8.84
CA VAL A 573 33.06 12.23 9.96
C VAL A 573 33.50 13.05 11.18
N SER A 574 34.26 14.12 10.98
CA SER A 574 34.71 15.00 12.07
C SER A 574 33.53 15.67 12.79
N GLY A 575 32.54 16.16 12.03
CA GLY A 575 31.30 16.68 12.61
C GLY A 575 30.51 15.62 13.38
N ALA A 576 30.43 14.38 12.86
CA ALA A 576 29.76 13.29 13.56
C ALA A 576 30.46 12.89 14.87
N VAL A 577 31.79 12.84 14.87
CA VAL A 577 32.62 12.60 16.08
C VAL A 577 32.40 13.71 17.11
N ALA A 578 32.47 14.97 16.69
CA ALA A 578 32.25 16.11 17.57
C ALA A 578 30.85 16.07 18.20
N LYS A 579 29.82 15.73 17.42
CA LYS A 579 28.46 15.59 17.94
C LYS A 579 28.32 14.41 18.91
N VAL A 580 28.81 13.22 18.55
CA VAL A 580 28.63 12.01 19.39
C VAL A 580 29.28 12.18 20.77
N ALA A 581 30.39 12.93 20.84
CA ALA A 581 31.08 13.27 22.10
C ALA A 581 30.17 14.02 23.10
N THR A 582 29.12 14.69 22.60
CA THR A 582 28.18 15.48 23.39
C THR A 582 26.83 14.79 23.62
N LEU A 583 26.66 13.56 23.12
CA LEU A 583 25.42 12.80 23.29
C LEU A 583 25.37 12.16 24.69
N ASN A 584 24.16 12.13 25.24
CA ASN A 584 23.83 11.50 26.51
C ASN A 584 22.89 10.33 26.26
N ALA A 585 22.95 9.32 27.12
CA ALA A 585 21.98 8.23 27.11
C ALA A 585 20.57 8.82 27.29
N THR A 586 19.65 8.47 26.39
CA THR A 586 18.25 8.86 26.54
C THR A 586 17.48 7.72 27.18
N LYS A 587 16.73 8.03 28.24
CA LYS A 587 15.78 7.08 28.81
C LYS A 587 14.55 7.06 27.91
N LYS A 588 14.19 5.87 27.43
CA LYS A 588 12.88 5.67 26.83
C LYS A 588 11.85 5.74 27.95
N ILE A 589 10.80 6.50 27.70
CA ILE A 589 9.64 6.53 28.58
C ILE A 589 8.70 5.45 28.05
N THR A 590 8.36 4.51 28.93
CA THR A 590 7.34 3.50 28.65
C THR A 590 6.03 3.88 29.29
N VAL A 591 4.94 3.56 28.61
CA VAL A 591 3.58 3.66 29.14
C VAL A 591 2.90 2.31 28.94
N GLY A 592 2.18 1.84 29.96
CA GLY A 592 1.37 0.64 29.84
C GLY A 592 0.30 0.82 28.76
N VAL A 593 -0.16 -0.27 28.17
CA VAL A 593 -1.24 -0.27 27.18
C VAL A 593 -2.53 -0.77 27.83
N ASN A 594 -3.62 -0.02 27.67
CA ASN A 594 -4.95 -0.54 27.90
C ASN A 594 -5.32 -1.49 26.73
N HIS A 595 -5.44 -2.78 27.02
CA HIS A 595 -5.73 -3.82 26.03
C HIS A 595 -7.21 -3.90 25.59
N THR A 596 -7.99 -2.85 25.84
CA THR A 596 -9.39 -2.72 25.40
C THR A 596 -9.47 -1.81 24.18
N ALA A 597 -10.35 -2.13 23.23
CA ALA A 597 -10.61 -1.31 22.05
C ALA A 597 -11.94 -0.57 22.16
N LEU A 598 -12.04 0.61 21.55
CA LEU A 598 -13.30 1.29 21.26
C LEU A 598 -13.64 1.19 19.78
N VAL A 599 -14.82 0.70 19.43
CA VAL A 599 -15.37 0.72 18.07
C VAL A 599 -16.58 1.64 18.02
N ILE A 600 -16.56 2.63 17.13
CA ILE A 600 -17.57 3.69 17.04
C ILE A 600 -18.43 3.47 15.78
N GLY A 601 -19.66 3.01 15.97
CA GLY A 601 -20.65 2.70 14.93
C GLY A 601 -20.97 1.21 14.87
N GLY A 602 -22.23 0.85 15.07
CA GLY A 602 -22.77 -0.51 15.11
C GLY A 602 -23.26 -1.05 13.76
N GLY A 603 -22.77 -0.51 12.65
CA GLY A 603 -23.02 -1.07 11.31
C GLY A 603 -22.25 -2.36 11.05
N VAL A 604 -22.41 -2.95 9.85
CA VAL A 604 -21.67 -4.17 9.45
C VAL A 604 -20.16 -4.04 9.68
N SER A 605 -19.56 -2.90 9.32
CA SER A 605 -18.12 -2.69 9.50
C SER A 605 -17.70 -2.67 10.97
N GLY A 606 -18.43 -1.94 11.83
CA GLY A 606 -18.08 -1.87 13.25
C GLY A 606 -18.32 -3.18 13.98
N MET A 607 -19.43 -3.87 13.71
CA MET A 607 -19.67 -5.22 14.25
C MET A 607 -18.58 -6.21 13.80
N THR A 608 -18.16 -6.15 12.53
CA THR A 608 -17.07 -7.00 12.00
C THR A 608 -15.75 -6.69 12.68
N SER A 609 -15.39 -5.41 12.86
CA SER A 609 -14.17 -5.01 13.56
C SER A 609 -14.19 -5.45 15.02
N ALA A 610 -15.31 -5.27 15.72
CA ALA A 610 -15.47 -5.67 17.11
C ALA A 610 -15.33 -7.18 17.29
N LEU A 611 -15.97 -7.97 16.44
CA LEU A 611 -15.81 -9.43 16.45
C LEU A 611 -14.39 -9.85 16.11
N SER A 612 -13.74 -9.22 15.12
CA SER A 612 -12.36 -9.54 14.76
C SER A 612 -11.37 -9.25 15.90
N LEU A 613 -11.58 -8.19 16.68
CA LEU A 613 -10.79 -7.89 17.88
C LEU A 613 -11.08 -8.86 19.03
N ALA A 614 -12.35 -9.18 19.26
CA ALA A 614 -12.78 -10.12 20.30
C ALA A 614 -12.26 -11.55 20.03
N ASP A 615 -12.35 -12.01 18.77
CA ASP A 615 -11.82 -13.32 18.34
C ASP A 615 -10.30 -13.40 18.48
N GLN A 616 -9.60 -12.25 18.51
CA GLN A 616 -8.17 -12.15 18.81
C GLN A 616 -7.85 -12.07 20.30
N GLY A 617 -8.86 -12.10 21.18
CA GLY A 617 -8.71 -12.13 22.63
C GLY A 617 -8.75 -10.76 23.33
N TYR A 618 -9.19 -9.70 22.66
CA TYR A 618 -9.27 -8.35 23.25
C TYR A 618 -10.68 -7.96 23.66
N ASN A 619 -10.80 -7.20 24.75
CA ASN A 619 -12.07 -6.59 25.13
C ASN A 619 -12.42 -5.42 24.20
N VAL A 620 -13.70 -5.22 23.94
CA VAL A 620 -14.18 -4.19 23.03
C VAL A 620 -15.37 -3.46 23.63
N HIS A 621 -15.31 -2.14 23.65
CA HIS A 621 -16.49 -1.28 23.77
C HIS A 621 -17.01 -0.99 22.37
N LEU A 622 -18.22 -1.47 22.05
CA LEU A 622 -18.91 -1.15 20.80
C LEU A 622 -19.97 -0.09 21.07
N LEU A 623 -19.76 1.11 20.54
CA LEU A 623 -20.65 2.26 20.67
C LEU A 623 -21.53 2.41 19.43
N GLU A 624 -22.84 2.49 19.60
CA GLU A 624 -23.82 2.75 18.55
C GLU A 624 -24.72 3.91 18.96
N LYS A 625 -24.86 4.88 18.05
CA LYS A 625 -25.63 6.10 18.30
C LYS A 625 -27.13 5.84 18.40
N SER A 626 -27.65 4.91 17.61
CA SER A 626 -29.07 4.52 17.62
C SER A 626 -29.34 3.39 18.62
N ASN A 627 -30.61 3.00 18.75
CA ASN A 627 -31.02 1.86 19.56
C ASN A 627 -30.97 0.52 18.79
N GLN A 628 -30.41 0.50 17.58
CA GLN A 628 -30.40 -0.68 16.70
C GLN A 628 -29.06 -0.84 15.96
N LEU A 629 -28.52 -2.06 16.00
CA LEU A 629 -27.35 -2.46 15.21
C LEU A 629 -27.71 -2.78 13.75
N GLY A 630 -26.74 -2.63 12.85
CA GLY A 630 -26.85 -3.02 11.44
C GLY A 630 -26.62 -1.86 10.46
N GLY A 631 -26.97 -0.63 10.85
CA GLY A 631 -26.79 0.56 10.01
C GLY A 631 -27.51 0.43 8.65
N MET A 632 -26.89 0.92 7.58
CA MET A 632 -27.48 0.86 6.23
C MET A 632 -27.73 -0.53 5.67
N ALA A 633 -27.08 -1.58 6.21
CA ALA A 633 -27.34 -2.94 5.78
C ALA A 633 -28.75 -3.43 6.12
N LEU A 634 -29.44 -2.79 7.09
CA LEU A 634 -30.84 -3.09 7.41
C LEU A 634 -31.80 -2.80 6.26
N ARG A 635 -31.41 -1.90 5.35
CA ARG A 635 -32.19 -1.53 4.16
C ARG A 635 -31.83 -2.36 2.92
N ILE A 636 -30.88 -3.28 3.03
CA ILE A 636 -30.38 -4.08 1.90
C ILE A 636 -30.87 -5.52 2.09
N HIS A 637 -31.54 -6.06 1.08
CA HIS A 637 -32.11 -7.41 1.16
C HIS A 637 -31.21 -8.48 0.53
N GLU A 638 -30.50 -8.14 -0.55
CA GLU A 638 -29.62 -9.05 -1.27
C GLU A 638 -28.28 -8.37 -1.60
N GLY A 639 -27.19 -9.09 -1.43
CA GLY A 639 -25.84 -8.68 -1.84
C GLY A 639 -25.67 -8.76 -3.36
N PHE A 640 -24.46 -8.44 -3.84
CA PHE A 640 -24.22 -8.46 -5.30
C PHE A 640 -24.16 -9.87 -5.86
N ASN A 641 -23.72 -10.87 -5.09
CA ASN A 641 -23.61 -12.25 -5.53
C ASN A 641 -24.81 -13.11 -5.10
N GLY A 642 -25.90 -12.50 -4.61
CA GLY A 642 -27.11 -13.21 -4.18
C GLY A 642 -27.18 -13.48 -2.67
N GLU A 643 -26.25 -12.92 -1.89
CA GLU A 643 -26.17 -13.17 -0.46
C GLU A 643 -27.40 -12.60 0.29
N ASN A 644 -27.94 -13.34 1.25
CA ASN A 644 -29.06 -12.87 2.07
C ASN A 644 -28.55 -11.93 3.18
N ILE A 645 -28.64 -10.62 2.94
CA ILE A 645 -28.09 -9.59 3.83
C ILE A 645 -28.83 -9.52 5.17
N PRO A 646 -30.18 -9.60 5.26
CA PRO A 646 -30.88 -9.62 6.54
C PRO A 646 -30.43 -10.77 7.45
N VAL A 647 -30.27 -11.98 6.90
CA VAL A 647 -29.78 -13.15 7.65
C VAL A 647 -28.34 -12.91 8.12
N PHE A 648 -27.47 -12.40 7.25
CA PHE A 648 -26.09 -12.09 7.60
C PHE A 648 -25.99 -11.03 8.72
N VAL A 649 -26.77 -9.94 8.62
CA VAL A 649 -26.80 -8.88 9.65
C VAL A 649 -27.31 -9.45 10.97
N GLN A 650 -28.37 -10.25 10.96
CA GLN A 650 -28.88 -10.86 12.18
C GLN A 650 -27.83 -11.77 12.83
N GLN A 651 -27.12 -12.59 12.04
CA GLN A 651 -26.02 -13.42 12.55
C GLN A 651 -24.88 -12.59 13.16
N LEU A 652 -24.54 -11.43 12.58
CA LEU A 652 -23.55 -10.54 13.17
C LEU A 652 -24.04 -9.95 14.49
N VAL A 653 -25.29 -9.49 14.54
CA VAL A 653 -25.91 -8.96 15.75
C VAL A 653 -25.93 -10.01 16.87
N ASP A 654 -26.31 -11.24 16.55
CA ASP A 654 -26.35 -12.34 17.51
C ASP A 654 -24.94 -12.68 18.03
N LYS A 655 -23.94 -12.70 17.14
CA LYS A 655 -22.54 -12.91 17.56
C LYS A 655 -22.05 -11.79 18.47
N VAL A 656 -22.35 -10.53 18.15
CA VAL A 656 -21.95 -9.38 18.97
C VAL A 656 -22.60 -9.42 20.34
N LYS A 657 -23.93 -9.63 20.40
CA LYS A 657 -24.67 -9.65 21.67
C LYS A 657 -24.29 -10.81 22.59
N ASN A 658 -23.89 -11.94 22.01
CA ASN A 658 -23.54 -13.14 22.77
C ASN A 658 -22.02 -13.24 23.09
N ASN A 659 -21.20 -12.30 22.64
CA ASN A 659 -19.75 -12.33 22.87
C ASN A 659 -19.41 -11.66 24.22
N PRO A 660 -18.84 -12.39 25.19
CA PRO A 660 -18.54 -11.84 26.53
C PRO A 660 -17.44 -10.78 26.55
N SER A 661 -16.63 -10.68 25.48
CA SER A 661 -15.59 -9.67 25.34
C SER A 661 -16.09 -8.36 24.72
N ILE A 662 -17.37 -8.28 24.31
CA ILE A 662 -17.94 -7.08 23.70
C ILE A 662 -18.96 -6.44 24.64
N ASN A 663 -18.63 -5.24 25.12
CA ASN A 663 -19.53 -4.37 25.87
C ASN A 663 -20.26 -3.43 24.91
N LEU A 664 -21.58 -3.54 24.83
CA LEU A 664 -22.40 -2.80 23.87
C LEU A 664 -23.05 -1.57 24.51
N TYR A 665 -22.84 -0.41 23.90
CA TYR A 665 -23.43 0.88 24.30
C TYR A 665 -24.30 1.40 23.15
N MET A 666 -25.62 1.38 23.31
CA MET A 666 -26.58 1.85 22.31
C MET A 666 -27.27 3.12 22.78
N GLY A 667 -27.69 3.97 21.84
CA GLY A 667 -28.40 5.21 22.17
C GLY A 667 -27.55 6.26 22.88
N ASN A 668 -26.21 6.17 22.75
CA ASN A 668 -25.26 7.09 23.38
C ASN A 668 -24.42 7.80 22.31
N ASP A 669 -24.03 9.05 22.56
CA ASP A 669 -23.09 9.80 21.74
C ASP A 669 -21.83 10.19 22.56
N ILE A 670 -20.77 10.56 21.86
CA ILE A 670 -19.52 10.99 22.48
C ILE A 670 -19.61 12.47 22.87
N GLU A 671 -19.30 12.76 24.13
CA GLU A 671 -19.19 14.10 24.68
C GLU A 671 -17.73 14.60 24.60
N GLU A 672 -16.77 13.79 25.03
CA GLU A 672 -15.36 14.17 25.12
C GLU A 672 -14.41 12.99 24.84
N VAL A 673 -13.27 13.26 24.19
CA VAL A 673 -12.16 12.30 24.08
C VAL A 673 -10.85 12.92 24.55
N THR A 674 -10.20 12.25 25.49
CA THR A 674 -8.89 12.61 26.02
C THR A 674 -7.94 11.42 26.01
N GLY A 675 -6.67 11.65 26.38
CA GLY A 675 -5.63 10.62 26.38
C GLY A 675 -4.79 10.59 25.10
N TYR A 676 -4.09 9.47 24.90
CA TYR A 676 -3.14 9.23 23.82
C TYR A 676 -3.07 7.73 23.50
N ILE A 677 -2.28 7.35 22.48
CA ILE A 677 -2.10 5.96 22.06
C ILE A 677 -1.86 5.01 23.26
N GLY A 678 -2.63 3.93 23.32
CA GLY A 678 -2.57 2.97 24.43
C GLY A 678 -3.35 3.39 25.69
N ASN A 679 -3.75 4.66 25.84
CA ASN A 679 -4.40 5.19 27.04
C ASN A 679 -5.38 6.34 26.70
N PHE A 680 -6.44 6.03 25.98
CA PHE A 680 -7.53 6.97 25.71
C PHE A 680 -8.64 6.86 26.76
N LYS A 681 -9.35 7.97 26.97
CA LYS A 681 -10.60 8.02 27.74
C LYS A 681 -11.67 8.71 26.92
N THR A 682 -12.79 8.04 26.72
CA THR A 682 -13.94 8.55 25.96
C THR A 682 -15.13 8.67 26.89
N LYS A 683 -15.62 9.90 27.10
CA LYS A 683 -16.79 10.19 27.91
C LYS A 683 -18.04 10.23 27.02
N LEU A 684 -19.05 9.46 27.41
CA LEU A 684 -20.37 9.42 26.77
C LEU A 684 -21.29 10.49 27.36
N ASP A 685 -22.32 10.87 26.61
CA ASP A 685 -23.38 11.78 27.06
C ASP A 685 -24.20 11.25 28.24
N SER A 686 -24.24 9.93 28.46
CA SER A 686 -24.77 9.30 29.69
C SER A 686 -23.91 9.55 30.93
N GLY A 687 -22.69 10.08 30.76
CA GLY A 687 -21.72 10.31 31.83
C GLY A 687 -20.74 9.16 32.07
N GLU A 688 -20.93 8.01 31.40
CA GLU A 688 -20.00 6.88 31.45
C GLU A 688 -18.66 7.23 30.78
N VAL A 689 -17.55 6.74 31.36
CA VAL A 689 -16.19 6.96 30.83
C VAL A 689 -15.61 5.61 30.41
N LEU A 690 -15.35 5.47 29.12
CA LEU A 690 -14.76 4.27 28.52
C LEU A 690 -13.24 4.46 28.41
N GLU A 691 -12.47 3.59 29.04
CA GLU A 691 -11.01 3.56 28.91
C GLU A 691 -10.59 2.52 27.88
N HIS A 692 -9.74 2.88 26.93
CA HIS A 692 -9.32 2.01 25.85
C HIS A 692 -7.94 2.40 25.32
N GLY A 693 -7.24 1.46 24.67
CA GLY A 693 -5.94 1.71 24.07
C GLY A 693 -5.98 2.21 22.64
N ILE A 694 -7.06 1.89 21.92
CA ILE A 694 -7.25 2.24 20.51
C ILE A 694 -8.72 2.53 20.19
N SER A 695 -8.95 3.31 19.12
CA SER A 695 -10.28 3.57 18.56
C SER A 695 -10.38 3.16 17.09
N ILE A 696 -11.50 2.56 16.70
CA ILE A 696 -11.87 2.31 15.29
C ILE A 696 -13.16 3.07 14.94
N ILE A 697 -13.07 3.97 13.97
CA ILE A 697 -14.22 4.72 13.46
C ILE A 697 -14.92 3.92 12.35
N ALA A 698 -16.19 3.59 12.57
CA ALA A 698 -17.05 2.81 11.68
C ALA A 698 -18.46 3.44 11.53
N THR A 699 -18.54 4.78 11.57
CA THR A 699 -19.79 5.56 11.59
C THR A 699 -20.63 5.47 10.32
N GLY A 700 -20.13 4.81 9.28
CA GLY A 700 -20.88 4.59 8.04
C GLY A 700 -21.05 5.83 7.18
N ALA A 701 -22.08 5.80 6.34
CA ALA A 701 -22.50 6.86 5.43
C ALA A 701 -23.99 6.70 5.12
N GLU A 702 -24.57 7.70 4.48
CA GLU A 702 -26.00 7.79 4.20
C GLU A 702 -26.26 7.85 2.68
N GLU A 703 -27.46 7.44 2.27
CA GLU A 703 -27.97 7.72 0.93
C GLU A 703 -28.45 9.17 0.88
N SER A 704 -27.88 9.98 0.00
CA SER A 704 -28.35 11.34 -0.24
C SER A 704 -29.71 11.33 -0.91
N LYS A 705 -30.63 12.17 -0.45
CA LYS A 705 -31.95 12.36 -1.07
C LYS A 705 -31.84 13.35 -2.24
N PRO A 706 -32.11 12.93 -3.49
CA PRO A 706 -31.97 13.82 -4.65
C PRO A 706 -32.93 15.02 -4.58
N THR A 707 -32.53 16.17 -5.12
CA THR A 707 -33.41 17.35 -5.30
C THR A 707 -33.82 17.56 -6.76
N GLU A 708 -33.30 16.72 -7.66
CA GLU A 708 -33.53 16.75 -9.10
C GLU A 708 -34.50 15.63 -9.53
N TYR A 709 -34.98 15.70 -10.76
CA TYR A 709 -35.78 14.65 -11.41
C TYR A 709 -37.11 14.30 -10.73
N LEU A 710 -37.78 15.29 -10.12
CA LEU A 710 -39.08 15.14 -9.44
C LEU A 710 -39.07 14.15 -8.26
N TYR A 711 -37.88 13.85 -7.71
CA TYR A 711 -37.77 13.06 -6.49
C TYR A 711 -38.54 13.71 -5.34
N GLY A 712 -39.33 12.90 -4.62
CA GLY A 712 -40.22 13.37 -3.54
C GLY A 712 -41.47 14.11 -4.01
N GLN A 713 -41.62 14.38 -5.31
CA GLN A 713 -42.78 15.06 -5.89
C GLN A 713 -43.71 14.09 -6.64
N ASP A 714 -43.16 13.05 -7.28
CA ASP A 714 -43.92 11.98 -7.92
C ASP A 714 -43.54 10.62 -7.32
N SER A 715 -44.56 9.84 -6.93
CA SER A 715 -44.37 8.55 -6.27
C SER A 715 -43.70 7.48 -7.15
N ARG A 716 -43.71 7.65 -8.47
CA ARG A 716 -43.05 6.75 -9.44
C ARG A 716 -41.54 6.97 -9.52
N VAL A 717 -41.02 8.02 -8.89
CA VAL A 717 -39.59 8.32 -8.83
C VAL A 717 -39.02 7.76 -7.54
N MET A 718 -38.10 6.80 -7.65
CA MET A 718 -37.49 6.10 -6.51
C MET A 718 -35.98 6.19 -6.59
N THR A 719 -35.29 6.16 -5.45
CA THR A 719 -33.86 5.84 -5.45
C THR A 719 -33.63 4.35 -5.71
N GLN A 720 -32.39 3.95 -5.97
CA GLN A 720 -32.04 2.52 -6.12
C GLN A 720 -32.35 1.69 -4.88
N LEU A 721 -32.21 2.28 -3.69
CA LEU A 721 -32.48 1.58 -2.43
C LEU A 721 -33.99 1.42 -2.22
N GLU A 722 -34.76 2.46 -2.51
CA GLU A 722 -36.23 2.42 -2.48
C GLU A 722 -36.82 1.45 -3.52
N LEU A 723 -36.21 1.36 -4.71
CA LEU A 723 -36.62 0.37 -5.70
C LEU A 723 -36.36 -1.06 -5.22
N ASP A 724 -35.21 -1.32 -4.59
CA ASP A 724 -34.89 -2.63 -4.02
C ASP A 724 -35.91 -3.03 -2.94
N GLU A 725 -36.26 -2.10 -2.05
CA GLU A 725 -37.31 -2.27 -1.04
C GLU A 725 -38.68 -2.52 -1.71
N ALA A 726 -39.03 -1.77 -2.77
CA ALA A 726 -40.29 -1.94 -3.50
C ALA A 726 -40.39 -3.31 -4.21
N ILE A 727 -39.30 -3.81 -4.79
CA ILE A 727 -39.24 -5.15 -5.39
C ILE A 727 -39.54 -6.21 -4.33
N VAL A 728 -38.88 -6.14 -3.17
CA VAL A 728 -39.05 -7.12 -2.08
C VAL A 728 -40.45 -7.07 -1.50
N ASN A 729 -41.03 -5.87 -1.38
CA ASN A 729 -42.39 -5.66 -0.90
C ASN A 729 -43.47 -5.96 -1.94
N ASN A 730 -43.11 -6.50 -3.12
CA ASN A 730 -44.04 -6.84 -4.19
C ASN A 730 -44.90 -5.65 -4.65
N ASP A 731 -44.33 -4.43 -4.67
CA ASP A 731 -45.04 -3.20 -5.01
C ASP A 731 -45.73 -3.32 -6.38
N PRO A 732 -47.05 -3.09 -6.48
CA PRO A 732 -47.80 -3.18 -7.74
C PRO A 732 -47.21 -2.32 -8.86
N ARG A 733 -46.67 -1.13 -8.51
CA ARG A 733 -46.09 -0.19 -9.48
C ARG A 733 -44.87 -0.78 -10.19
N VAL A 734 -44.11 -1.63 -9.50
CA VAL A 734 -42.94 -2.30 -10.08
C VAL A 734 -43.38 -3.46 -10.97
N LYS A 735 -44.39 -4.23 -10.54
CA LYS A 735 -44.89 -5.39 -11.31
C LYS A 735 -45.59 -4.99 -12.61
N SER A 736 -46.30 -3.86 -12.60
CA SER A 736 -47.02 -3.37 -13.78
C SER A 736 -46.21 -2.43 -14.66
N ALA A 737 -44.97 -2.09 -14.30
CA ALA A 737 -44.15 -1.18 -15.08
C ALA A 737 -43.71 -1.85 -16.40
N GLU A 738 -44.01 -1.19 -17.52
CA GLU A 738 -43.59 -1.62 -18.85
C GLU A 738 -42.39 -0.79 -19.32
N ASN A 739 -42.38 0.51 -19.05
CA ASN A 739 -41.29 1.43 -19.43
C ASN A 739 -40.57 1.97 -18.21
N ILE A 740 -39.32 1.52 -18.01
CA ILE A 740 -38.50 1.82 -16.85
C ILE A 740 -37.25 2.56 -17.29
N VAL A 741 -36.99 3.73 -16.69
CA VAL A 741 -35.73 4.46 -16.89
C VAL A 741 -34.93 4.51 -15.60
N MET A 742 -33.62 4.32 -15.71
CA MET A 742 -32.68 4.40 -14.58
C MET A 742 -31.59 5.44 -14.89
N ILE A 743 -31.50 6.51 -14.09
CA ILE A 743 -30.52 7.59 -14.28
C ILE A 743 -29.32 7.37 -13.36
N GLN A 744 -28.13 7.27 -13.93
CA GLN A 744 -26.88 7.16 -13.20
C GLN A 744 -26.37 8.51 -12.70
N CYS A 745 -25.47 8.46 -11.72
CA CYS A 745 -24.68 9.61 -11.25
C CYS A 745 -25.53 10.82 -10.81
N VAL A 746 -26.75 10.58 -10.31
CA VAL A 746 -27.62 11.64 -9.76
C VAL A 746 -26.92 12.25 -8.55
N GLY A 747 -26.62 13.54 -8.63
CA GLY A 747 -25.79 14.27 -7.67
C GLY A 747 -24.35 13.77 -7.44
N SER A 748 -23.84 12.77 -8.17
CA SER A 748 -22.44 12.29 -8.04
C SER A 748 -21.62 12.71 -9.25
N ARG A 749 -20.30 12.88 -9.10
CA ARG A 749 -19.41 13.37 -10.18
C ARG A 749 -19.92 14.70 -10.77
N GLU A 750 -20.30 15.60 -9.87
CA GLU A 750 -20.68 16.99 -10.13
C GLU A 750 -19.59 17.91 -9.57
N ASP A 751 -19.55 19.19 -9.96
CA ASP A 751 -18.51 20.12 -9.48
C ASP A 751 -18.51 20.25 -7.95
N TYR A 752 -19.69 20.23 -7.32
CA TYR A 752 -19.85 20.27 -5.86
C TYR A 752 -19.68 18.91 -5.18
N ARG A 753 -19.64 17.82 -5.95
CA ARG A 753 -19.42 16.44 -5.46
C ARG A 753 -18.58 15.66 -6.46
N PRO A 754 -17.27 15.98 -6.61
CA PRO A 754 -16.43 15.46 -7.68
C PRO A 754 -15.87 14.07 -7.35
N TYR A 755 -16.71 13.16 -6.86
CA TYR A 755 -16.36 11.76 -6.59
C TYR A 755 -17.44 10.79 -7.08
N CYS A 756 -17.02 9.53 -7.24
CA CYS A 756 -17.87 8.42 -7.60
C CYS A 756 -18.39 7.71 -6.35
N SER A 757 -19.69 7.40 -6.30
CA SER A 757 -20.29 6.62 -5.21
C SER A 757 -20.03 5.11 -5.31
N ARG A 758 -19.20 4.67 -6.27
CA ARG A 758 -18.62 3.32 -6.47
C ARG A 758 -19.60 2.15 -6.70
N ILE A 759 -20.74 2.09 -6.03
CA ILE A 759 -21.65 0.94 -6.01
C ILE A 759 -22.84 1.05 -6.97
N CYS A 760 -23.21 2.27 -7.36
CA CYS A 760 -24.47 2.55 -8.06
C CYS A 760 -24.59 1.87 -9.42
N CYS A 761 -23.51 1.78 -10.21
CA CYS A 761 -23.55 1.10 -11.50
C CYS A 761 -23.84 -0.41 -11.33
N THR A 762 -23.14 -1.09 -10.42
CA THR A 762 -23.38 -2.52 -10.13
C THR A 762 -24.80 -2.76 -9.61
N LYS A 763 -25.27 -1.93 -8.66
CA LYS A 763 -26.63 -2.04 -8.13
C LYS A 763 -27.69 -1.86 -9.23
N THR A 764 -27.47 -0.94 -10.18
CA THR A 764 -28.36 -0.79 -11.35
C THR A 764 -28.44 -2.07 -12.15
N MET A 765 -27.31 -2.72 -12.43
CA MET A 765 -27.32 -3.94 -13.24
C MET A 765 -28.11 -5.04 -12.55
N LYS A 766 -27.90 -5.23 -11.24
CA LYS A 766 -28.64 -6.19 -10.43
C LYS A 766 -30.14 -5.89 -10.40
N LEU A 767 -30.54 -4.63 -10.21
CA LEU A 767 -31.95 -4.22 -10.22
C LEU A 767 -32.59 -4.43 -11.60
N ALA A 768 -31.90 -4.06 -12.69
CA ALA A 768 -32.39 -4.25 -14.05
C ALA A 768 -32.58 -5.74 -14.38
N LEU A 769 -31.66 -6.61 -13.95
CA LEU A 769 -31.78 -8.05 -14.11
C LEU A 769 -32.99 -8.62 -13.34
N LYS A 770 -33.19 -8.19 -12.08
CA LYS A 770 -34.36 -8.56 -11.28
C LYS A 770 -35.67 -8.08 -11.91
N LEU A 771 -35.69 -6.86 -12.45
CA LEU A 771 -36.86 -6.34 -13.17
C LEU A 771 -37.17 -7.18 -14.42
N LYS A 772 -36.15 -7.63 -15.16
CA LYS A 772 -36.32 -8.56 -16.28
C LYS A 772 -36.78 -9.96 -15.86
N GLU A 773 -36.49 -10.39 -14.63
CA GLU A 773 -37.05 -11.62 -14.08
C GLU A 773 -38.53 -11.47 -13.71
N ILE A 774 -38.92 -10.30 -13.19
CA ILE A 774 -40.32 -9.98 -12.84
C ILE A 774 -41.17 -9.80 -14.09
N ASN A 775 -40.69 -9.01 -15.05
CA ASN A 775 -41.33 -8.75 -16.33
C ASN A 775 -40.28 -8.79 -17.46
N PRO A 776 -40.14 -9.93 -18.16
CA PRO A 776 -39.18 -10.09 -19.25
C PRO A 776 -39.36 -9.09 -20.40
N ASP A 777 -40.60 -8.66 -20.63
CA ASP A 777 -40.99 -7.76 -21.72
C ASP A 777 -40.81 -6.28 -21.36
N ALA A 778 -40.54 -5.94 -20.09
CA ALA A 778 -40.32 -4.56 -19.67
C ALA A 778 -39.17 -3.91 -20.45
N SER A 779 -39.41 -2.74 -21.04
CA SER A 779 -38.39 -1.89 -21.65
C SER A 779 -37.62 -1.16 -20.55
N ILE A 780 -36.32 -1.47 -20.42
CA ILE A 780 -35.45 -0.86 -19.41
C ILE A 780 -34.35 -0.08 -20.10
N ILE A 781 -34.26 1.22 -19.79
CA ILE A 781 -33.26 2.13 -20.34
C ILE A 781 -32.41 2.70 -19.20
N VAL A 782 -31.10 2.54 -19.29
CA VAL A 782 -30.12 3.07 -18.34
C VAL A 782 -29.44 4.29 -18.95
N LEU A 783 -29.67 5.48 -18.38
CA LEU A 783 -29.01 6.72 -18.76
C LEU A 783 -27.72 6.89 -17.96
N TYR A 784 -26.56 6.97 -18.62
CA TYR A 784 -25.26 6.92 -17.94
C TYR A 784 -24.18 7.82 -18.55
N ARG A 785 -23.10 8.07 -17.80
CA ARG A 785 -21.86 8.69 -18.32
C ARG A 785 -20.78 7.67 -18.61
N ASP A 786 -20.48 6.82 -17.60
CA ASP A 786 -19.57 5.68 -17.67
C ASP A 786 -20.15 4.53 -16.84
N ILE A 787 -20.12 3.29 -17.36
CA ILE A 787 -20.48 2.11 -16.57
C ILE A 787 -19.24 1.62 -15.80
N ARG A 788 -19.30 1.75 -14.47
CA ARG A 788 -18.19 1.43 -13.55
C ARG A 788 -18.34 0.09 -12.83
N THR A 789 -18.75 -0.96 -13.56
CA THR A 789 -18.79 -2.35 -13.07
C THR A 789 -17.41 -3.00 -13.08
N TYR A 790 -16.56 -2.69 -12.10
CA TYR A 790 -15.18 -3.17 -12.04
C TYR A 790 -15.04 -4.62 -11.54
N SER A 791 -13.87 -5.23 -11.78
CA SER A 791 -13.59 -6.62 -11.46
C SER A 791 -14.61 -7.57 -12.13
N PHE A 792 -15.08 -8.58 -11.41
CA PHE A 792 -16.06 -9.57 -11.87
C PHE A 792 -17.47 -8.98 -12.08
N ASN A 793 -17.76 -7.78 -11.57
CA ASN A 793 -19.07 -7.15 -11.75
C ASN A 793 -19.37 -6.79 -13.22
N GLU A 794 -18.37 -6.83 -14.11
CA GLU A 794 -18.56 -6.65 -15.55
C GLU A 794 -19.55 -7.65 -16.14
N ASP A 795 -19.64 -8.84 -15.57
CA ASP A 795 -20.50 -9.90 -16.08
C ASP A 795 -21.98 -9.53 -15.92
N PHE A 796 -22.36 -8.82 -14.85
CA PHE A 796 -23.71 -8.27 -14.70
C PHE A 796 -24.07 -7.26 -15.78
N TYR A 797 -23.10 -6.42 -16.20
CA TYR A 797 -23.32 -5.47 -17.28
C TYR A 797 -23.53 -6.20 -18.62
N ARG A 798 -22.72 -7.22 -18.89
CA ARG A 798 -22.86 -8.06 -20.09
C ARG A 798 -24.21 -8.80 -20.09
N GLU A 799 -24.58 -9.40 -18.97
CA GLU A 799 -25.84 -10.11 -18.83
C GLU A 799 -27.04 -9.17 -19.04
N ALA A 800 -27.04 -7.99 -18.41
CA ALA A 800 -28.11 -7.00 -18.57
C ALA A 800 -28.30 -6.60 -20.04
N ARG A 801 -27.20 -6.37 -20.77
CA ARG A 801 -27.25 -6.12 -22.22
C ARG A 801 -27.82 -7.29 -23.00
N SER A 802 -27.45 -8.52 -22.65
CA SER A 802 -27.96 -9.72 -23.34
C SER A 802 -29.45 -9.95 -23.12
N LYS A 803 -30.01 -9.50 -21.98
CA LYS A 803 -31.45 -9.51 -21.68
C LYS A 803 -32.21 -8.31 -22.26
N GLY A 804 -31.57 -7.51 -23.12
CA GLY A 804 -32.21 -6.40 -23.83
C GLY A 804 -32.35 -5.10 -23.02
N VAL A 805 -31.57 -4.92 -21.94
CA VAL A 805 -31.47 -3.61 -21.28
C VAL A 805 -30.70 -2.65 -22.19
N ILE A 806 -31.28 -1.47 -22.44
CA ILE A 806 -30.74 -0.45 -23.33
C ILE A 806 -29.91 0.55 -22.52
N PHE A 807 -28.80 1.01 -23.08
CA PHE A 807 -27.85 1.91 -22.41
C PHE A 807 -27.66 3.17 -23.26
N PHE A 808 -28.12 4.32 -22.74
CA PHE A 808 -27.96 5.62 -23.39
C PHE A 808 -26.93 6.46 -22.64
N ARG A 809 -25.89 6.88 -23.36
CA ARG A 809 -24.87 7.74 -22.79
C ARG A 809 -25.30 9.20 -22.90
N TYR A 810 -25.21 9.93 -21.80
CA TYR A 810 -25.38 11.39 -21.76
C TYR A 810 -24.09 12.06 -21.29
N ASP A 811 -23.98 13.37 -21.52
CA ASP A 811 -22.85 14.20 -21.07
C ASP A 811 -23.31 15.28 -20.09
N VAL A 812 -22.39 15.86 -19.33
CA VAL A 812 -22.70 16.82 -18.24
C VAL A 812 -23.44 18.06 -18.76
N GLU A 813 -23.12 18.51 -19.97
CA GLU A 813 -23.78 19.65 -20.62
C GLU A 813 -25.20 19.33 -21.11
N ASN A 814 -25.48 18.03 -21.38
CA ASN A 814 -26.75 17.55 -21.94
C ASN A 814 -27.35 16.47 -21.04
N LYS A 815 -27.64 16.83 -19.79
CA LYS A 815 -28.29 15.91 -18.83
C LYS A 815 -29.72 15.55 -19.26
N PRO A 816 -30.21 14.35 -18.90
CA PRO A 816 -31.62 14.01 -19.04
C PRO A 816 -32.50 15.05 -18.35
N LYS A 817 -33.71 15.26 -18.86
CA LYS A 817 -34.73 16.11 -18.23
C LYS A 817 -35.93 15.26 -17.87
N VAL A 818 -36.54 15.55 -16.73
CA VAL A 818 -37.71 14.80 -16.24
C VAL A 818 -38.80 15.80 -15.94
N GLN A 819 -39.98 15.60 -16.53
CA GLN A 819 -41.12 16.49 -16.43
C GLN A 819 -42.41 15.68 -16.34
N LEU A 820 -43.45 16.30 -15.78
CA LEU A 820 -44.82 15.79 -15.85
C LEU A 820 -45.53 16.43 -17.04
N VAL A 821 -45.94 15.60 -18.00
CA VAL A 821 -46.67 16.03 -19.21
C VAL A 821 -47.94 15.20 -19.28
N ASP A 822 -49.10 15.85 -19.27
CA ASP A 822 -50.43 15.20 -19.31
C ASP A 822 -50.60 14.07 -18.26
N GLY A 823 -50.04 14.26 -17.06
CA GLY A 823 -50.05 13.28 -15.97
C GLY A 823 -49.07 12.10 -16.12
N LYS A 824 -48.38 12.00 -17.26
CA LYS A 824 -47.32 11.02 -17.49
C LYS A 824 -45.96 11.57 -17.09
N LEU A 825 -45.14 10.70 -16.51
CA LEU A 825 -43.76 11.02 -16.22
C LEU A 825 -42.97 10.86 -17.52
N ARG A 826 -42.36 11.95 -18.02
CA ARG A 826 -41.63 11.95 -19.28
C ARG A 826 -40.16 12.25 -19.04
N VAL A 827 -39.30 11.40 -19.59
CA VAL A 827 -37.85 11.57 -19.59
C VAL A 827 -37.38 11.94 -20.99
N THR A 828 -36.76 13.11 -21.12
CA THR A 828 -36.14 13.58 -22.36
C THR A 828 -34.63 13.34 -22.29
N ALA A 829 -34.07 12.62 -23.25
CA ALA A 829 -32.63 12.36 -23.34
C ALA A 829 -32.14 12.34 -24.79
N THR A 830 -30.91 12.77 -25.03
CA THR A 830 -30.27 12.74 -26.35
C THR A 830 -29.42 11.49 -26.51
N ASP A 831 -29.65 10.73 -27.57
CA ASP A 831 -28.83 9.58 -27.91
C ASP A 831 -27.51 10.01 -28.57
N HIS A 832 -26.41 9.60 -27.97
CA HIS A 832 -25.06 9.93 -28.45
C HIS A 832 -24.64 9.26 -29.77
N ILE A 833 -25.38 8.26 -30.26
CA ILE A 833 -25.06 7.54 -31.51
C ILE A 833 -25.78 8.20 -32.68
N MET A 834 -27.06 8.49 -32.54
CA MET A 834 -27.91 9.11 -33.55
C MET A 834 -27.90 10.64 -33.50
N GLY A 835 -27.55 11.23 -32.36
CA GLY A 835 -27.65 12.68 -32.14
C GLY A 835 -29.08 13.20 -32.00
N GLU A 836 -30.07 12.29 -31.92
CA GLU A 836 -31.47 12.60 -31.80
C GLU A 836 -31.92 12.68 -30.33
N THR A 837 -32.92 13.50 -30.06
CA THR A 837 -33.52 13.62 -28.72
C THR A 837 -34.82 12.85 -28.67
N TYR A 838 -34.95 12.00 -27.64
CA TYR A 838 -36.11 11.15 -27.43
C TYR A 838 -36.86 11.55 -26.19
N ASP A 839 -38.20 11.57 -26.30
CA ASP A 839 -39.12 11.68 -25.20
C ASP A 839 -39.67 10.29 -24.86
N ILE A 840 -39.43 9.86 -23.63
CA ILE A 840 -39.81 8.53 -23.15
C ILE A 840 -40.85 8.71 -22.05
N ASP A 841 -42.09 8.28 -22.29
CA ASP A 841 -43.09 8.16 -21.23
C ASP A 841 -42.71 6.95 -20.36
N VAL A 842 -42.54 7.16 -19.06
CA VAL A 842 -42.06 6.14 -18.13
C VAL A 842 -43.09 5.84 -17.05
N ASP A 843 -43.20 4.56 -16.72
CA ASP A 843 -44.03 4.07 -15.62
C ASP A 843 -43.28 4.12 -14.30
N LEU A 844 -41.94 3.97 -14.36
CA LEU A 844 -41.05 3.95 -13.20
C LEU A 844 -39.72 4.62 -13.53
N LEU A 845 -39.26 5.52 -12.66
CA LEU A 845 -37.98 6.19 -12.77
C LEU A 845 -37.11 5.89 -11.55
N THR A 846 -35.90 5.37 -11.80
CA THR A 846 -34.94 5.06 -10.74
C THR A 846 -33.75 6.01 -10.76
N LEU A 847 -33.40 6.55 -9.59
CA LEU A 847 -32.29 7.49 -9.42
C LEU A 847 -31.13 6.83 -8.67
N ALA A 848 -29.95 6.81 -9.30
CA ALA A 848 -28.71 6.37 -8.67
C ALA A 848 -28.15 7.46 -7.75
N ALA A 849 -28.72 7.55 -6.55
CA ALA A 849 -28.38 8.54 -5.55
C ALA A 849 -26.94 8.38 -5.00
N PRO A 850 -26.30 9.49 -4.55
CA PRO A 850 -24.96 9.44 -3.97
C PRO A 850 -24.92 8.81 -2.58
N ILE A 851 -23.78 8.21 -2.23
CA ILE A 851 -23.41 7.98 -0.83
C ILE A 851 -22.73 9.24 -0.30
N VAL A 852 -23.20 9.75 0.84
CA VAL A 852 -22.66 10.96 1.50
C VAL A 852 -22.26 10.68 2.94
N PRO A 853 -21.19 11.31 3.46
CA PRO A 853 -20.83 11.16 4.86
C PRO A 853 -21.87 11.87 5.75
N PRO A 854 -22.14 11.36 6.96
CA PRO A 854 -23.06 12.01 7.88
C PRO A 854 -22.46 13.31 8.43
N GLU A 855 -23.30 14.31 8.69
CA GLU A 855 -22.84 15.61 9.24
C GLU A 855 -22.11 15.47 10.58
N SER A 856 -22.46 14.43 11.37
CA SER A 856 -21.82 14.11 12.65
C SER A 856 -20.32 13.82 12.53
N ASN A 857 -19.80 13.52 11.34
CA ASN A 857 -18.36 13.35 11.11
C ASN A 857 -17.57 14.60 11.50
N HIS A 858 -18.12 15.82 11.34
CA HIS A 858 -17.44 17.05 11.75
C HIS A 858 -17.23 17.11 13.27
N LYS A 859 -18.28 16.83 14.05
CA LYS A 859 -18.20 16.76 15.51
C LYS A 859 -17.17 15.70 15.94
N LEU A 860 -17.28 14.50 15.39
CA LEU A 860 -16.41 13.38 15.78
C LEU A 860 -14.95 13.58 15.36
N SER A 861 -14.71 14.16 14.17
CA SER A 861 -13.38 14.57 13.70
C SER A 861 -12.69 15.53 14.66
N GLN A 862 -13.41 16.52 15.19
CA GLN A 862 -12.87 17.49 16.15
C GLN A 862 -12.55 16.84 17.49
N LEU A 863 -13.43 15.97 18.00
CA LEU A 863 -13.24 15.25 19.26
C LEU A 863 -12.02 14.32 19.21
N LEU A 864 -11.92 13.50 18.15
CA LEU A 864 -10.82 12.56 17.95
C LEU A 864 -9.56 13.20 17.34
N LYS A 865 -9.64 14.46 16.89
CA LYS A 865 -8.56 15.22 16.24
C LYS A 865 -8.01 14.50 14.99
N VAL A 866 -8.92 13.92 14.20
CA VAL A 866 -8.58 13.21 12.96
C VAL A 866 -9.09 13.98 11.73
N PRO A 867 -8.34 13.99 10.61
CA PRO A 867 -8.70 14.78 9.44
C PRO A 867 -9.88 14.20 8.65
N LEU A 868 -10.66 15.10 8.05
CA LEU A 868 -11.59 14.79 6.96
C LEU A 868 -10.99 15.30 5.64
N ASN A 869 -11.29 14.61 4.54
CA ASN A 869 -10.98 15.09 3.21
C ASN A 869 -11.98 16.22 2.82
N PRO A 870 -11.77 16.92 1.68
CA PRO A 870 -12.68 17.99 1.23
C PRO A 870 -14.13 17.55 1.00
N ASP A 871 -14.39 16.24 0.91
CA ASP A 871 -15.74 15.67 0.74
C ASP A 871 -16.38 15.25 2.06
N ASN A 872 -15.74 15.55 3.20
CA ASN A 872 -16.16 15.21 4.58
C ASN A 872 -16.10 13.71 4.95
N PHE A 873 -15.43 12.87 4.15
CA PHE A 873 -15.04 11.52 4.55
C PHE A 873 -13.75 11.55 5.35
N TYR A 874 -13.52 10.57 6.23
CA TYR A 874 -12.27 10.50 7.00
C TYR A 874 -11.06 10.30 6.09
N GLN A 875 -9.97 11.03 6.33
CA GLN A 875 -8.75 10.97 5.54
C GLN A 875 -7.72 10.03 6.18
N GLU A 876 -7.29 9.04 5.42
CA GLU A 876 -6.26 8.08 5.82
C GLU A 876 -4.85 8.69 5.91
N ALA A 877 -3.96 8.05 6.67
CA ALA A 877 -2.57 8.47 6.87
C ALA A 877 -1.78 8.47 5.56
N HIS A 878 -1.97 7.42 4.75
CA HIS A 878 -1.37 7.30 3.42
C HIS A 878 -2.21 6.34 2.56
N MET A 879 -2.78 6.85 1.47
CA MET A 879 -3.71 6.14 0.60
C MET A 879 -3.22 4.76 0.12
N LYS A 880 -1.91 4.59 -0.12
CA LYS A 880 -1.31 3.30 -0.52
C LYS A 880 -0.94 2.35 0.62
N LEU A 881 -0.18 2.82 1.60
CA LEU A 881 0.46 1.93 2.58
C LEU A 881 -0.29 1.82 3.90
N ARG A 882 -1.12 2.82 4.23
CA ARG A 882 -1.84 2.90 5.50
C ARG A 882 -3.29 3.35 5.24
N PRO A 883 -4.07 2.55 4.48
CA PRO A 883 -5.40 2.95 4.02
C PRO A 883 -6.48 2.90 5.11
N VAL A 884 -6.17 2.36 6.29
CA VAL A 884 -7.09 2.25 7.44
C VAL A 884 -6.63 3.03 8.66
N ASP A 885 -5.41 3.54 8.66
CA ASP A 885 -4.82 4.29 9.77
C ASP A 885 -5.10 5.79 9.61
N PHE A 886 -5.13 6.52 10.72
CA PHE A 886 -4.91 7.96 10.71
C PHE A 886 -3.42 8.29 10.94
N SER A 887 -3.02 9.52 10.60
CA SER A 887 -1.69 10.04 10.97
C SER A 887 -1.53 10.15 12.49
N ALA A 888 -2.65 10.31 13.21
CA ALA A 888 -2.70 10.12 14.66
C ALA A 888 -2.73 8.62 14.96
N GLU A 889 -1.71 8.13 15.66
CA GLU A 889 -1.59 6.71 15.97
C GLU A 889 -2.61 6.27 17.04
N GLY A 890 -2.97 4.98 17.02
CA GLY A 890 -4.00 4.42 17.91
C GLY A 890 -5.44 4.68 17.46
N ILE A 891 -5.66 5.40 16.36
CA ILE A 891 -6.99 5.62 15.77
C ILE A 891 -7.00 5.08 14.34
N TYR A 892 -8.04 4.34 14.01
CA TYR A 892 -8.25 3.68 12.72
C TYR A 892 -9.65 3.96 12.18
N MET A 893 -9.90 3.63 10.91
CA MET A 893 -11.21 3.76 10.29
C MET A 893 -11.55 2.60 9.37
N CYS A 894 -12.83 2.33 9.18
CA CYS A 894 -13.30 1.31 8.25
C CYS A 894 -14.71 1.59 7.69
N GLY A 895 -15.06 0.87 6.64
CA GLY A 895 -16.38 0.93 6.03
C GLY A 895 -16.65 2.22 5.27
N LEU A 896 -17.91 2.60 5.21
CA LEU A 896 -18.33 3.79 4.46
C LEU A 896 -17.84 5.11 5.07
N ALA A 897 -17.43 5.12 6.35
CA ALA A 897 -16.83 6.29 7.00
C ALA A 897 -15.56 6.78 6.28
N HIS A 898 -14.81 5.84 5.67
CA HIS A 898 -13.62 6.15 4.86
C HIS A 898 -13.96 6.64 3.44
N GLY A 899 -15.10 6.22 2.90
CA GLY A 899 -15.55 6.52 1.53
C GLY A 899 -16.46 5.43 0.96
N PRO A 900 -17.19 5.71 -0.14
CA PRO A 900 -18.12 4.75 -0.76
C PRO A 900 -17.44 3.43 -1.14
N LYS A 901 -18.07 2.30 -0.79
CA LYS A 901 -17.60 0.92 -1.08
C LYS A 901 -18.70 -0.11 -0.84
N SER A 902 -18.52 -1.33 -1.36
CA SER A 902 -19.46 -2.44 -1.16
C SER A 902 -19.40 -3.02 0.26
N ILE A 903 -20.34 -3.91 0.59
CA ILE A 903 -20.35 -4.63 1.88
C ILE A 903 -19.09 -5.52 2.01
N GLU A 904 -18.74 -6.28 0.97
CA GLU A 904 -17.55 -7.15 0.96
C GLU A 904 -16.25 -6.36 1.21
N GLU A 905 -16.10 -5.22 0.54
CA GLU A 905 -14.96 -4.31 0.73
C GLU A 905 -14.96 -3.69 2.12
N SER A 906 -16.13 -3.39 2.66
CA SER A 906 -16.30 -2.86 4.02
C SER A 906 -15.93 -3.88 5.09
N ILE A 907 -16.27 -5.16 4.90
CA ILE A 907 -15.87 -6.28 5.77
C ILE A 907 -14.36 -6.46 5.72
N SER A 908 -13.76 -6.42 4.53
CA SER A 908 -12.31 -6.48 4.36
C SER A 908 -11.62 -5.31 5.09
N GLN A 909 -12.11 -4.07 4.93
CA GLN A 909 -11.54 -2.91 5.60
C GLN A 909 -11.69 -2.96 7.13
N ALA A 910 -12.81 -3.49 7.62
CA ALA A 910 -13.06 -3.67 9.05
C ALA A 910 -12.05 -4.62 9.69
N LYS A 911 -11.83 -5.78 9.07
CA LYS A 911 -10.80 -6.75 9.49
C LYS A 911 -9.39 -6.17 9.40
N ALA A 912 -9.11 -5.38 8.36
CA ALA A 912 -7.83 -4.69 8.23
C ALA A 912 -7.60 -3.70 9.37
N ALA A 913 -8.60 -2.88 9.71
CA ALA A 913 -8.52 -1.94 10.82
C ALA A 913 -8.33 -2.67 12.16
N ALA A 914 -9.08 -3.74 12.41
CA ALA A 914 -8.92 -4.58 13.58
C ALA A 914 -7.51 -5.21 13.66
N GLY A 915 -7.05 -5.85 12.58
CA GLY A 915 -5.70 -6.43 12.50
C GLY A 915 -4.60 -5.40 12.76
N ARG A 916 -4.66 -4.23 12.12
CA ARG A 916 -3.71 -3.13 12.36
C ARG A 916 -3.80 -2.55 13.77
N ALA A 917 -4.98 -2.52 14.38
CA ALA A 917 -5.13 -2.07 15.77
C ALA A 917 -4.48 -3.02 16.78
N THR A 918 -4.45 -4.33 16.48
CA THR A 918 -3.82 -5.31 17.37
C THR A 918 -2.30 -5.20 17.46
N SER A 919 -1.62 -4.52 16.53
CA SER A 919 -0.17 -4.29 16.67
C SER A 919 0.18 -3.36 17.84
N ILE A 920 -0.81 -2.57 18.32
CA ILE A 920 -0.72 -1.78 19.55
C ILE A 920 -1.20 -2.62 20.74
N LEU A 921 -2.40 -3.21 20.64
CA LEU A 921 -3.01 -3.93 21.76
C LEU A 921 -2.24 -5.19 22.19
N SER A 922 -1.41 -5.77 21.31
CA SER A 922 -0.57 -6.94 21.61
C SER A 922 0.66 -6.62 22.47
N ARG A 923 0.94 -5.34 22.70
CA ARG A 923 2.11 -4.89 23.48
C ARG A 923 1.65 -4.53 24.90
N ASP A 924 2.42 -4.94 25.90
CA ASP A 924 2.16 -4.56 27.29
C ASP A 924 2.53 -3.09 27.55
N GLU A 925 3.60 -2.62 26.89
CA GLU A 925 4.10 -1.25 27.01
C GLU A 925 4.42 -0.65 25.63
N LEU A 926 4.21 0.66 25.49
CA LEU A 926 4.67 1.44 24.35
C LEU A 926 5.88 2.27 24.75
N GLU A 927 6.94 2.15 23.95
CA GLU A 927 8.13 2.98 24.07
C GLU A 927 7.98 4.29 23.28
N SER A 928 8.43 5.41 23.85
CA SER A 928 8.57 6.64 23.07
C SER A 928 9.56 6.47 21.90
N SER A 929 9.41 7.30 20.86
CA SER A 929 10.23 7.30 19.62
C SER A 929 11.73 7.61 19.83
N GLY A 930 12.19 7.68 21.08
CA GLY A 930 13.57 7.85 21.51
C GLY A 930 14.09 9.29 21.46
N VAL A 931 13.60 10.11 20.52
CA VAL A 931 13.94 11.54 20.40
C VAL A 931 12.73 12.37 20.80
N VAL A 932 12.71 12.81 22.05
CA VAL A 932 11.60 13.58 22.63
C VAL A 932 12.07 15.00 22.96
N ALA A 933 11.17 15.97 22.81
CA ALA A 933 11.42 17.32 23.31
C ALA A 933 11.30 17.34 24.85
N VAL A 934 12.22 17.99 25.54
CA VAL A 934 12.23 18.07 27.01
C VAL A 934 12.24 19.54 27.41
N VAL A 935 11.42 19.88 28.41
CA VAL A 935 11.37 21.23 28.98
C VAL A 935 12.23 21.28 30.22
N ASP A 936 13.05 22.33 30.34
CA ASP A 936 13.65 22.78 31.59
C ASP A 936 12.62 23.69 32.32
N PRO A 937 12.02 23.22 33.43
CA PRO A 937 11.03 24.00 34.16
C PRO A 937 11.59 25.30 34.74
N ALA A 938 12.90 25.38 35.02
CA ALA A 938 13.53 26.58 35.56
C ALA A 938 13.53 27.73 34.53
N LEU A 939 13.67 27.38 33.25
CA LEU A 939 13.66 28.36 32.14
C LEU A 939 12.26 28.61 31.58
N CYS A 940 11.29 27.72 31.81
CA CYS A 940 9.97 27.85 31.20
C CYS A 940 9.18 29.04 31.79
N ALA A 941 8.81 29.99 30.93
CA ALA A 941 7.95 31.13 31.28
C ALA A 941 6.46 30.91 30.96
N ALA A 942 6.06 29.68 30.61
CA ALA A 942 4.69 29.31 30.23
C ALA A 942 4.04 30.21 29.15
N CYS A 943 4.83 30.70 28.19
CA CYS A 943 4.34 31.58 27.11
C CYS A 943 3.37 30.92 26.11
N LEU A 944 3.12 29.61 26.26
CA LEU A 944 2.22 28.77 25.46
C LEU A 944 2.61 28.59 23.98
N THR A 945 3.76 29.12 23.54
CA THR A 945 4.23 28.98 22.15
C THR A 945 4.36 27.52 21.72
N CYS A 946 4.94 26.66 22.56
CA CYS A 946 5.07 25.24 22.27
C CYS A 946 3.72 24.53 22.09
N VAL A 947 2.74 24.86 22.94
CA VAL A 947 1.40 24.26 22.93
C VAL A 947 0.68 24.61 21.63
N ARG A 948 0.80 25.86 21.16
CA ARG A 948 0.18 26.31 19.90
C ARG A 948 0.83 25.72 18.65
N LEU A 949 2.14 25.50 18.68
CA LEU A 949 2.89 25.08 17.50
C LEU A 949 2.89 23.57 17.26
N CYS A 950 2.78 22.76 18.31
CA CYS A 950 2.91 21.32 18.16
C CYS A 950 1.70 20.73 17.41
N PRO A 951 1.88 20.15 16.21
CA PRO A 951 0.77 19.57 15.46
C PRO A 951 0.19 18.34 16.17
N PHE A 952 0.98 17.70 17.05
CA PHE A 952 0.60 16.53 17.82
C PHE A 952 0.05 16.86 19.21
N LYS A 953 0.06 18.14 19.61
CA LYS A 953 -0.37 18.61 20.95
C LYS A 953 0.32 17.87 22.11
N ALA A 954 1.59 17.49 21.93
CA ALA A 954 2.40 16.86 22.97
C ALA A 954 2.70 17.79 24.17
N PRO A 955 3.01 19.09 23.99
CA PRO A 955 3.20 20.01 25.11
C PRO A 955 1.88 20.31 25.83
N ARG A 956 1.87 20.16 27.15
CA ARG A 956 0.77 20.56 28.05
C ARG A 956 1.29 21.50 29.13
N ILE A 957 0.39 22.27 29.76
CA ILE A 957 0.75 23.08 30.91
C ILE A 957 0.34 22.35 32.19
N LYS A 958 1.30 22.15 33.08
CA LYS A 958 1.12 21.59 34.42
C LYS A 958 1.88 22.47 35.40
N GLU A 959 1.24 22.84 36.51
CA GLU A 959 1.86 23.68 37.56
C GLU A 959 2.53 24.97 37.00
N HIS A 960 1.86 25.65 36.07
CA HIS A 960 2.38 26.85 35.39
C HIS A 960 3.70 26.65 34.62
N LYS A 961 4.01 25.43 34.19
CA LYS A 961 5.16 25.07 33.36
C LYS A 961 4.73 24.21 32.18
N ALA A 962 5.47 24.28 31.08
CA ALA A 962 5.25 23.36 29.97
C ALA A 962 5.88 22.00 30.29
N GLU A 963 5.16 20.93 29.98
CA GLU A 963 5.60 19.54 30.08
C GLU A 963 5.34 18.86 28.72
N ILE A 964 6.27 18.04 28.24
CA ILE A 964 6.09 17.31 26.99
C ILE A 964 5.64 15.89 27.31
N GLU A 965 4.47 15.51 26.80
CA GLU A 965 4.04 14.12 26.84
C GLU A 965 4.92 13.30 25.88
N ALA A 966 5.82 12.49 26.44
CA ALA A 966 6.92 11.89 25.69
C ALA A 966 6.46 10.90 24.63
N VAL A 967 5.41 10.13 24.93
CA VAL A 967 4.84 9.13 24.03
C VAL A 967 4.01 9.73 22.89
N VAL A 968 3.57 10.98 23.02
CA VAL A 968 2.90 11.75 21.96
C VAL A 968 3.92 12.49 21.08
N CYS A 969 5.10 12.79 21.62
CA CYS A 969 6.11 13.57 20.94
C CYS A 969 6.73 12.79 19.75
N GLN A 970 6.56 13.34 18.54
CA GLN A 970 7.15 12.80 17.31
C GLN A 970 8.58 13.29 17.05
N GLY A 971 9.20 13.98 18.01
CA GLY A 971 10.60 14.41 17.90
C GLY A 971 10.90 15.42 16.79
N CYS A 972 9.91 16.14 16.26
CA CYS A 972 10.11 17.03 15.10
C CYS A 972 10.94 18.28 15.40
N GLY A 973 11.13 18.65 16.68
CA GLY A 973 11.94 19.80 17.09
C GLY A 973 11.29 21.17 16.95
N SER A 974 10.09 21.28 16.37
CA SER A 974 9.43 22.59 16.12
C SER A 974 9.25 23.43 17.38
N CYS A 975 8.83 22.81 18.50
CA CYS A 975 8.67 23.52 19.77
C CYS A 975 10.00 23.93 20.42
N ALA A 976 11.09 23.20 20.16
CA ALA A 976 12.42 23.55 20.64
C ALA A 976 13.01 24.73 19.85
N GLY A 977 12.83 24.73 18.52
CA GLY A 977 13.29 25.81 17.64
C GLY A 977 12.62 27.15 17.93
N GLU A 978 11.33 27.12 18.27
CA GLU A 978 10.52 28.33 18.50
C GLU A 978 10.42 28.74 19.98
N CYS A 979 11.07 28.02 20.90
CA CYS A 979 11.02 28.36 22.33
C CYS A 979 11.81 29.67 22.58
N PRO A 980 11.16 30.80 22.94
CA PRO A 980 11.86 32.08 23.00
C PRO A 980 12.95 32.12 24.08
N ASN A 981 12.67 31.49 25.22
CA ASN A 981 13.63 31.39 26.32
C ASN A 981 14.52 30.14 26.24
N LYS A 982 14.47 29.39 25.12
CA LYS A 982 15.22 28.14 24.90
C LYS A 982 15.07 27.12 26.04
N ALA A 983 13.93 27.16 26.73
CA ALA A 983 13.58 26.24 27.80
C ALA A 983 13.28 24.83 27.28
N ILE A 984 13.08 24.65 25.98
CA ILE A 984 12.79 23.37 25.36
C ILE A 984 13.97 22.95 24.51
N THR A 985 14.43 21.72 24.69
CA THR A 985 15.48 21.11 23.87
C THR A 985 14.98 19.81 23.25
N LEU A 986 15.48 19.48 22.05
CA LEU A 986 15.24 18.18 21.46
C LEU A 986 16.38 17.24 21.86
N GLN A 987 16.06 16.10 22.49
CA GLN A 987 17.08 15.13 22.89
C GLN A 987 17.95 14.73 21.69
N SER A 988 19.28 14.66 21.90
CA SER A 988 20.29 14.38 20.85
C SER A 988 20.43 15.41 19.71
N TYR A 989 19.67 16.53 19.76
CA TYR A 989 19.71 17.61 18.77
C TYR A 989 19.58 18.99 19.42
N SER A 990 20.14 19.17 20.62
CA SER A 990 20.17 20.48 21.27
C SER A 990 21.00 21.49 20.46
N PRO A 991 20.76 22.80 20.61
CA PRO A 991 21.54 23.83 19.91
C PRO A 991 23.06 23.70 20.12
N LYS A 992 23.49 23.30 21.33
CA LYS A 992 24.91 23.03 21.63
C LYS A 992 25.46 21.87 20.80
N GLN A 993 24.72 20.77 20.71
CA GLN A 993 25.14 19.57 19.97
C GLN A 993 25.23 19.85 18.47
N LEU A 994 24.26 20.60 17.92
CA LEU A 994 24.28 21.03 16.52
C LEU A 994 25.41 22.02 16.24
N GLY A 995 25.67 22.97 17.15
CA GLY A 995 26.79 23.90 17.04
C GLY A 995 28.14 23.17 16.99
N VAL A 996 28.38 22.27 17.94
CA VAL A 996 29.61 21.45 17.99
C VAL A 996 29.75 20.55 16.76
N GLN A 997 28.64 20.02 16.21
CA GLN A 997 28.67 19.27 14.96
C GLN A 997 29.22 20.12 13.81
N VAL A 998 28.72 21.36 13.67
CA VAL A 998 29.16 22.29 12.63
C VAL A 998 30.62 22.70 12.83
N GLU A 999 31.00 23.08 14.05
CA GLU A 999 32.40 23.43 14.39
C GLU A 999 33.36 22.27 14.08
N GLY A 1000 32.95 21.03 14.39
CA GLY A 1000 33.73 19.83 14.11
C GLY A 1000 34.00 19.59 12.63
N MET A 1001 33.14 20.07 11.72
CA MET A 1001 33.39 19.99 10.27
C MET A 1001 34.54 20.88 9.82
N PHE A 1002 34.92 21.88 10.62
CA PHE A 1002 36.03 22.80 10.32
C PHE A 1002 37.28 22.50 11.15
N PHE A 1003 37.35 21.33 11.79
CA PHE A 1003 38.52 20.92 12.55
C PHE A 1003 39.74 20.79 11.63
N GLN A 1004 40.82 21.49 11.98
CA GLN A 1004 42.13 21.32 11.35
C GLN A 1004 43.10 20.67 12.34
N PRO A 1005 43.84 19.62 11.93
CA PRO A 1005 44.93 19.08 12.74
C PRO A 1005 45.93 20.19 13.06
N ARG A 1006 46.43 20.23 14.30
CA ARG A 1006 47.58 21.09 14.60
C ARG A 1006 48.78 20.53 13.81
N PRO A 1007 49.53 21.35 13.05
CA PRO A 1007 50.75 20.87 12.41
C PRO A 1007 51.70 20.32 13.49
N GLU A 1008 52.28 19.14 13.22
CA GLU A 1008 53.27 18.51 14.09
C GLU A 1008 54.44 19.49 14.31
N ALA A 1009 54.83 19.67 15.58
CA ALA A 1009 55.95 20.51 15.99
C ALA A 1009 57.27 19.73 15.96
#